data_AF-A0A8R1W5X0-F1
#
_entry.id   AF-A0A8R1W5X0-F1
#
_cell.length_a   1.000
_cell.length_b   1.000
_cell.length_c   1.000
_cell.angle_alpha   90.00
_cell.angle_beta   90.00
_cell.angle_gamma   90.00
#
_symmetry.space_group_name_H-M   'P 1'
#
loop_
_entity.id
_entity.type
_entity.pdbx_description
1 polymer ?
#
loop_
_entity_poly.entity_id
_entity_poly.type
_entity_poly.pdbx_seq_one_letter_code
_entity_poly.pdbx_strand_id
1 'polypeptide(L)'
;MMSVSKFREELKNILIEPNTTTITSIKKIVHENNYFNLSDADRRSILDQVLRCYVLDIVLSKPPNLYDVCKMWTSFTIELVRNEMCTAIMPVVILSDMFDVTTMDVCEKMFDHVESNVNVLKEPQFFMACKNNLLRMCNDLLRRLSRSRNTVFCGRILLFLAKFFPFSERSGLNIVSEFNLENVTEYLNENHFDQTECMPDSIPEDEAKSDIVIEKVNVDKNLYLKFWSLQDYFRNPNQCYKTEHWKLFISHTDFIFSTFQSHKLEHVNRMDNESAEQNMHYFPKYLTNQKLLELQLSDVNFRRYILIQFLLLFQYLDAPVKFKLDNFKIKPEQQEWIKNSITTIYELINNTPPDGVRFSEVVKNILQREEQWNKWKNDGCPEVTKRLPTSDQSDMPSPKRRLRRNLGDVIKNMTANNKVFLGDPDLTKLWNLKPDNLEACKGPERDFLPSFDSFFQEAFEQLDPELCIESQYKKVNDGNFGWRALRLLARKSPHFFAQSNNPIHKLSEYLENMIKKTMSKEKIPINQGSDKHVSPNKEFKKESVIESEEVDISEGIQDENENENNIEVEDKNKIPKQIIDQVAAAIGEKWNILAEKLGYQPDEIEFVKTIKTTPLDQATYLLEVWVEDAENPKPENLIYILEEIQLIEAANILKS
;
A
#
# COMPACT_ATOMS: atom_id res chain seq x y z
N MET A 1 67.20 0.19 17.53
CA MET A 1 66.89 -1.05 16.79
C MET A 1 66.66 -2.26 17.71
N MET A 2 67.52 -2.55 18.70
CA MET A 2 67.30 -3.69 19.63
C MET A 2 66.05 -3.57 20.51
N SER A 3 65.62 -2.36 20.90
CA SER A 3 64.39 -2.17 21.70
C SER A 3 63.11 -2.51 20.93
N VAL A 4 63.03 -2.17 19.64
CA VAL A 4 61.87 -2.43 18.78
C VAL A 4 61.70 -3.93 18.50
N SER A 5 62.79 -4.65 18.24
CA SER A 5 62.72 -6.10 17.99
C SER A 5 62.26 -6.87 19.23
N LYS A 6 62.79 -6.51 20.41
CA LYS A 6 62.38 -7.12 21.69
C LYS A 6 60.91 -6.82 22.02
N PHE A 7 60.47 -5.58 21.78
CA PHE A 7 59.06 -5.20 21.96
C PHE A 7 58.12 -6.00 21.04
N ARG A 8 58.52 -6.26 19.78
CA ARG A 8 57.75 -7.12 18.87
C ARG A 8 57.68 -8.56 19.35
N GLU A 9 58.77 -9.12 19.88
CA GLU A 9 58.79 -10.47 20.43
C GLU A 9 57.92 -10.60 21.68
N GLU A 10 57.96 -9.63 22.60
CA GLU A 10 57.07 -9.61 23.76
C GLU A 10 55.60 -9.53 23.37
N LEU A 11 55.24 -8.69 22.38
CA LEU A 11 53.87 -8.62 21.88
C LEU A 11 53.41 -9.94 21.24
N LYS A 12 54.28 -10.60 20.46
CA LYS A 12 53.98 -11.92 19.86
C LYS A 12 53.74 -12.99 20.92
N ASN A 13 54.51 -12.97 22.01
CA ASN A 13 54.36 -13.92 23.12
C ASN A 13 53.06 -13.71 23.91
N ILE A 14 52.44 -12.53 23.82
CA ILE A 14 51.21 -12.21 24.55
C ILE A 14 49.98 -12.46 23.69
N LEU A 15 50.08 -12.26 22.37
CA LEU A 15 49.01 -12.44 21.40
C LEU A 15 48.63 -13.90 21.13
N ILE A 16 48.68 -14.80 22.12
CA ILE A 16 48.41 -16.24 21.94
C ILE A 16 46.90 -16.50 21.84
N GLU A 17 46.10 -15.85 22.69
CA GLU A 17 44.64 -15.97 22.68
C GLU A 17 43.96 -14.59 22.79
N PRO A 18 42.90 -14.32 22.01
CA PRO A 18 42.16 -13.07 22.09
C PRO A 18 41.18 -13.06 23.29
N ASN A 19 41.74 -12.91 24.49
CA ASN A 19 41.00 -12.87 25.76
C ASN A 19 41.18 -11.52 26.48
N THR A 20 40.30 -11.24 27.45
CA THR A 20 40.37 -10.01 28.28
C THR A 20 41.66 -9.89 29.09
N THR A 21 42.26 -11.03 29.47
CA THR A 21 43.59 -11.11 30.09
C THR A 21 44.69 -10.62 29.16
N THR A 22 44.60 -10.96 27.87
CA THR A 22 45.51 -10.50 26.82
C THR A 22 45.40 -9.00 26.61
N ILE A 23 44.18 -8.44 26.59
CA ILE A 23 43.96 -6.98 26.52
C ILE A 23 44.63 -6.28 27.70
N THR A 24 44.46 -6.82 28.91
CA THR A 24 45.06 -6.25 30.12
C THR A 24 46.59 -6.28 30.06
N SER A 25 47.17 -7.38 29.58
CA SER A 25 48.62 -7.52 29.40
C SER A 25 49.17 -6.56 28.34
N ILE A 26 48.49 -6.41 27.21
CA ILE A 26 48.88 -5.45 26.17
C ILE A 26 48.73 -4.02 26.72
N LYS A 27 47.69 -3.73 27.53
CA LYS A 27 47.48 -2.40 28.14
C LYS A 27 48.65 -2.03 29.06
N LYS A 28 49.09 -2.96 29.90
CA LYS A 28 50.29 -2.79 30.75
C LYS A 28 51.54 -2.49 29.92
N ILE A 29 51.71 -3.15 28.79
CA ILE A 29 52.93 -3.00 27.98
C ILE A 29 52.92 -1.74 27.12
N VAL A 30 51.77 -1.37 26.57
CA VAL A 30 51.62 -0.22 25.67
C VAL A 30 51.54 1.09 26.46
N HIS A 31 50.75 1.12 27.54
CA HIS A 31 50.44 2.34 28.30
C HIS A 31 51.24 2.47 29.61
N GLU A 32 51.51 1.37 30.33
CA GLU A 32 52.14 1.45 31.67
C GLU A 32 53.67 1.24 31.64
N ASN A 33 54.21 0.51 30.66
CA ASN A 33 55.63 0.19 30.56
C ASN A 33 56.39 1.11 29.59
N ASN A 34 57.07 2.13 30.11
CA ASN A 34 57.97 3.01 29.35
C ASN A 34 59.38 2.43 29.10
N TYR A 35 59.63 1.14 29.39
CA TYR A 35 60.95 0.52 29.29
C TYR A 35 61.63 0.64 27.92
N PHE A 36 60.85 0.79 26.84
CA PHE A 36 61.36 0.76 25.47
C PHE A 36 61.71 2.13 24.86
N ASN A 37 61.50 3.25 25.57
CA ASN A 37 61.74 4.62 25.08
C ASN A 37 61.13 4.90 23.69
N LEU A 38 59.92 4.36 23.43
CA LEU A 38 59.17 4.56 22.19
C LEU A 38 58.09 5.60 22.39
N SER A 39 57.77 6.37 21.34
CA SER A 39 56.59 7.25 21.33
C SER A 39 55.30 6.41 21.33
N ASP A 40 54.20 6.98 21.82
CA ASP A 40 52.91 6.27 21.82
C ASP A 40 52.44 5.93 20.40
N ALA A 41 52.75 6.79 19.42
CA ALA A 41 52.46 6.53 18.01
C ALA A 41 53.25 5.33 17.46
N ASP A 42 54.53 5.21 17.82
CA ASP A 42 55.37 4.08 17.40
C ASP A 42 54.91 2.78 18.05
N ARG A 43 54.53 2.80 19.34
CA ARG A 43 54.00 1.62 20.03
C ARG A 43 52.72 1.10 19.38
N ARG A 44 51.78 2.00 19.07
CA ARG A 44 50.52 1.68 18.36
C ARG A 44 50.80 1.09 16.98
N SER A 45 51.66 1.73 16.19
CA SER A 45 52.02 1.25 14.85
C SER A 45 52.71 -0.12 14.87
N ILE A 46 53.60 -0.37 15.84
CA ILE A 46 54.24 -1.68 16.01
C ILE A 46 53.22 -2.74 16.42
N LEU A 47 52.30 -2.43 17.34
CA LEU A 47 51.22 -3.34 17.74
C LEU A 47 50.32 -3.68 16.54
N ASP A 48 49.90 -2.68 15.78
CA ASP A 48 49.08 -2.85 14.58
C ASP A 48 49.76 -3.79 13.57
N GLN A 49 51.07 -3.64 13.34
CA GLN A 49 51.82 -4.51 12.44
C GLN A 49 51.93 -5.95 12.98
N VAL A 50 52.23 -6.13 14.27
CA VAL A 50 52.35 -7.46 14.88
C VAL A 50 51.00 -8.18 14.85
N LEU A 51 49.91 -7.47 15.18
CA LEU A 51 48.55 -8.00 15.14
C LEU A 51 48.17 -8.43 13.71
N ARG A 52 48.41 -7.59 12.71
CA ARG A 52 48.13 -7.90 11.30
C ARG A 52 48.86 -9.16 10.83
N CYS A 53 50.17 -9.24 11.07
CA CYS A 53 50.97 -10.41 10.67
C CYS A 53 50.50 -11.69 11.39
N TYR A 54 50.27 -11.60 12.69
CA TYR A 54 49.87 -12.77 13.48
C TYR A 54 48.52 -13.34 13.05
N VAL A 55 47.53 -12.46 12.84
CA VAL A 55 46.20 -12.86 12.38
C VAL A 55 46.27 -13.45 10.98
N LEU A 56 47.07 -12.86 10.08
CA LEU A 56 47.30 -13.41 8.73
C LEU A 56 47.93 -14.80 8.77
N ASP A 57 48.95 -15.02 9.61
CA ASP A 57 49.60 -16.33 9.76
C ASP A 57 48.62 -17.40 10.24
N ILE A 58 47.73 -17.06 11.19
CA ILE A 58 46.67 -17.96 11.66
C ILE A 58 45.69 -18.28 10.54
N VAL A 59 45.22 -17.28 9.80
CA VAL A 59 44.25 -17.48 8.71
C VAL A 59 44.85 -18.32 7.58
N LEU A 60 46.13 -18.09 7.25
CA LEU A 60 46.88 -18.88 6.26
C LEU A 60 47.07 -20.33 6.68
N SER A 61 47.14 -20.62 7.99
CA SER A 61 47.20 -21.99 8.50
C SER A 61 45.92 -22.80 8.28
N LYS A 62 44.82 -22.15 7.87
CA LYS A 62 43.50 -22.73 7.56
C LYS A 62 43.01 -23.72 8.64
N PRO A 63 42.82 -23.26 9.89
CA PRO A 63 42.25 -24.10 10.94
C PRO A 63 40.83 -24.58 10.56
N PRO A 64 40.38 -25.73 11.08
CA PRO A 64 39.06 -26.27 10.77
C PRO A 64 37.91 -25.31 11.15
N ASN A 65 38.10 -24.52 12.21
CA ASN A 65 37.14 -23.50 12.67
C ASN A 65 37.52 -22.08 12.19
N LEU A 66 37.93 -21.94 10.92
CA LEU A 66 38.43 -20.68 10.37
C LEU A 66 37.46 -19.50 10.58
N TYR A 67 36.15 -19.72 10.43
CA TYR A 67 35.14 -18.70 10.64
C TYR A 67 35.15 -18.15 12.08
N ASP A 68 35.13 -19.03 13.08
CA ASP A 68 35.09 -18.64 14.49
C ASP A 68 36.37 -17.90 14.90
N VAL A 69 37.50 -18.36 14.38
CA VAL A 69 38.80 -17.71 14.57
C VAL A 69 38.76 -16.29 14.00
N CYS A 70 38.33 -16.10 12.75
CA CYS A 70 38.23 -14.76 12.14
C CYS A 70 37.29 -13.83 12.90
N LYS A 71 36.13 -14.33 13.32
CA LYS A 71 35.14 -13.61 14.12
C LYS A 71 35.70 -13.15 15.47
N MET A 72 36.40 -14.05 16.16
CA MET A 72 37.02 -13.79 17.45
C MET A 72 38.10 -12.70 17.33
N TRP A 73 38.97 -12.78 16.32
CA TRP A 73 40.02 -11.78 16.08
C TRP A 73 39.48 -10.42 15.63
N THR A 74 38.39 -10.38 14.86
CA THR A 74 37.74 -9.12 14.48
C THR A 74 37.14 -8.44 15.72
N SER A 75 36.44 -9.20 16.56
CA SER A 75 35.86 -8.69 17.81
C SER A 75 36.94 -8.18 18.78
N PHE A 76 38.03 -8.93 18.93
CA PHE A 76 39.18 -8.54 19.73
C PHE A 76 39.83 -7.25 19.25
N THR A 77 39.99 -7.08 17.94
CA THR A 77 40.57 -5.84 17.38
C THR A 77 39.70 -4.62 17.65
N ILE A 78 38.37 -4.78 17.60
CA ILE A 78 37.42 -3.72 17.98
C ILE A 78 37.61 -3.31 19.45
N GLU A 79 37.76 -4.29 20.35
CA GLU A 79 38.02 -4.02 21.78
C GLU A 79 39.37 -3.34 22.02
N LEU A 80 40.43 -3.70 21.28
CA LEU A 80 41.73 -3.02 21.35
C LEU A 80 41.65 -1.55 20.93
N VAL A 81 40.84 -1.24 19.92
CA VAL A 81 40.61 0.17 19.51
C VAL A 81 39.81 0.93 20.55
N ARG A 82 38.77 0.31 21.14
CA ARG A 82 37.99 0.93 22.24
C ARG A 82 38.85 1.26 23.46
N ASN A 83 39.89 0.48 23.72
CA ASN A 83 40.88 0.74 24.76
C ASN A 83 42.00 1.71 24.34
N GLU A 84 41.91 2.33 23.16
CA GLU A 84 42.87 3.28 22.58
C GLU A 84 44.30 2.71 22.41
N MET A 85 44.40 1.41 22.16
CA MET A 85 45.67 0.69 22.03
C MET A 85 46.08 0.47 20.57
N CYS A 86 45.11 0.41 19.66
CA CYS A 86 45.32 0.23 18.22
C CYS A 86 44.79 1.42 17.42
N THR A 87 45.24 1.56 16.17
CA THR A 87 44.69 2.56 15.26
C THR A 87 43.23 2.24 14.92
N ALA A 88 42.37 3.27 14.84
CA ALA A 88 40.94 3.10 14.59
C ALA A 88 40.59 2.35 13.28
N ILE A 89 41.51 2.33 12.32
CA ILE A 89 41.38 1.67 11.01
C ILE A 89 41.64 0.15 11.09
N MET A 90 42.30 -0.32 12.15
CA MET A 90 42.85 -1.68 12.24
C MET A 90 41.80 -2.81 12.08
N PRO A 91 40.58 -2.72 12.67
CA PRO A 91 39.57 -3.76 12.50
C PRO A 91 39.20 -4.01 11.03
N VAL A 92 39.08 -2.94 10.24
CA VAL A 92 38.71 -3.04 8.82
C VAL A 92 39.87 -3.52 7.97
N VAL A 93 41.11 -3.14 8.29
CA VAL A 93 42.30 -3.62 7.56
C VAL A 93 42.49 -5.11 7.77
N ILE A 94 42.42 -5.60 9.01
CA ILE A 94 42.51 -7.03 9.30
C ILE A 94 41.39 -7.78 8.60
N LEU A 95 40.16 -7.27 8.68
CA LEU A 95 39.02 -7.88 8.01
C LEU A 95 39.22 -7.94 6.48
N SER A 96 39.75 -6.89 5.86
CA SER A 96 40.10 -6.87 4.43
C SER A 96 41.14 -7.93 4.08
N ASP A 97 42.21 -8.02 4.88
CA ASP A 97 43.26 -9.02 4.66
C ASP A 97 42.73 -10.45 4.81
N MET A 98 41.86 -10.68 5.81
CA MET A 98 41.19 -11.97 5.97
C MET A 98 40.38 -12.31 4.74
N PHE A 99 39.54 -11.39 4.26
CA PHE A 99 38.73 -11.61 3.07
C PHE A 99 39.58 -11.96 1.85
N ASP A 100 40.72 -11.31 1.64
CA ASP A 100 41.61 -11.55 0.50
C ASP A 100 42.26 -12.94 0.49
N VAL A 101 42.44 -13.54 1.66
CA VAL A 101 43.09 -14.86 1.81
C VAL A 101 42.07 -16.02 1.89
N THR A 102 40.79 -15.73 2.12
CA THR A 102 39.73 -16.73 2.25
C THR A 102 38.94 -17.00 0.97
N THR A 103 38.31 -18.17 0.89
CA THR A 103 37.38 -18.54 -0.20
C THR A 103 36.05 -17.79 -0.07
N MET A 104 35.30 -17.69 -1.17
CA MET A 104 34.05 -16.92 -1.21
C MET A 104 32.98 -17.43 -0.22
N ASP A 105 32.90 -18.75 -0.01
CA ASP A 105 31.94 -19.36 0.93
C ASP A 105 32.24 -18.93 2.39
N VAL A 106 33.53 -18.77 2.72
CA VAL A 106 33.96 -18.27 4.04
C VAL A 106 33.74 -16.77 4.13
N CYS A 107 34.02 -16.02 3.06
CA CYS A 107 33.75 -14.58 2.99
C CYS A 107 32.27 -14.28 3.25
N GLU A 108 31.36 -15.05 2.68
CA GLU A 108 29.91 -14.87 2.87
C GLU A 108 29.51 -15.04 4.34
N LYS A 109 29.97 -16.12 4.99
CA LYS A 109 29.72 -16.33 6.43
C LYS A 109 30.36 -15.24 7.29
N MET A 110 31.61 -14.88 6.98
CA MET A 110 32.31 -13.80 7.70
C MET A 110 31.58 -12.46 7.58
N PHE A 111 30.91 -12.20 6.45
CA PHE A 111 30.15 -10.97 6.24
C PHE A 111 28.95 -10.85 7.19
N ASP A 112 28.36 -11.96 7.67
CA ASP A 112 27.33 -11.96 8.72
C ASP A 112 27.81 -11.22 9.99
N HIS A 113 29.09 -11.38 10.33
CA HIS A 113 29.69 -10.71 11.47
C HIS A 113 29.89 -9.21 11.23
N VAL A 114 30.22 -8.83 9.99
CA VAL A 114 30.35 -7.42 9.58
C VAL A 114 28.99 -6.73 9.66
N GLU A 115 27.93 -7.39 9.18
CA GLU A 115 26.54 -6.91 9.25
C GLU A 115 26.05 -6.75 10.70
N SER A 116 26.44 -7.68 11.58
CA SER A 116 26.12 -7.62 13.02
C SER A 116 26.79 -6.43 13.71
N ASN A 117 27.99 -6.07 13.28
CA ASN A 117 28.80 -5.00 13.87
C ASN A 117 28.57 -3.61 13.24
N VAL A 118 27.58 -3.43 12.36
CA VAL A 118 27.28 -2.13 11.71
C VAL A 118 27.15 -0.99 12.72
N ASN A 119 26.47 -1.23 13.84
CA ASN A 119 26.25 -0.19 14.85
C ASN A 119 27.55 0.27 15.50
N VAL A 120 28.50 -0.65 15.72
CA VAL A 120 29.82 -0.34 16.28
C VAL A 120 30.66 0.43 15.26
N LEU A 121 30.65 0.00 13.99
CA LEU A 121 31.39 0.69 12.92
C LEU A 121 30.85 2.10 12.63
N LYS A 122 29.60 2.39 12.99
CA LYS A 122 28.98 3.71 12.90
C LYS A 122 29.32 4.65 14.05
N GLU A 123 29.90 4.15 15.14
CA GLU A 123 30.36 5.01 16.24
C GLU A 123 31.38 6.02 15.69
N PRO A 124 31.37 7.29 16.15
CA PRO A 124 32.19 8.36 15.59
C PRO A 124 33.70 8.06 15.64
N GLN A 125 34.14 7.28 16.63
CA GLN A 125 35.51 6.79 16.78
C GLN A 125 35.96 5.93 15.59
N PHE A 126 35.06 5.12 15.02
CA PHE A 126 35.36 4.21 13.92
C PHE A 126 34.99 4.80 12.57
N PHE A 127 33.82 5.44 12.47
CA PHE A 127 33.22 5.85 11.21
C PHE A 127 34.15 6.72 10.34
N MET A 128 34.71 7.79 10.92
CA MET A 128 35.55 8.74 10.19
C MET A 128 36.82 8.09 9.63
N ALA A 129 37.40 7.13 10.36
CA ALA A 129 38.63 6.44 10.00
C ALA A 129 38.37 5.25 9.06
N CYS A 130 37.27 4.52 9.28
CA CYS A 130 36.98 3.25 8.62
C CYS A 130 36.26 3.40 7.27
N LYS A 131 35.47 4.47 7.06
CA LYS A 131 34.53 4.56 5.94
C LYS A 131 35.14 4.28 4.55
N ASN A 132 36.31 4.83 4.26
CA ASN A 132 36.96 4.66 2.95
C ASN A 132 37.54 3.25 2.79
N ASN A 133 38.09 2.69 3.88
CA ASN A 133 38.64 1.33 3.86
C ASN A 133 37.53 0.29 3.74
N LEU A 134 36.40 0.52 4.40
CA LEU A 134 35.22 -0.33 4.31
C LEU A 134 34.61 -0.30 2.90
N LEU A 135 34.54 0.89 2.29
CA LEU A 135 34.11 1.04 0.90
C LEU A 135 35.03 0.29 -0.07
N ARG A 136 36.36 0.40 0.11
CA ARG A 136 37.35 -0.34 -0.70
C ARG A 136 37.18 -1.84 -0.53
N MET A 137 37.15 -2.32 0.71
CA MET A 137 36.95 -3.74 1.03
C MET A 137 35.68 -4.31 0.39
N CYS A 138 34.56 -3.59 0.48
CA CYS A 138 33.30 -4.02 -0.15
C CYS A 138 33.39 -4.01 -1.69
N ASN A 139 34.02 -2.99 -2.28
CA ASN A 139 34.24 -2.93 -3.73
C ASN A 139 35.19 -4.04 -4.22
N ASP A 140 36.18 -4.42 -3.43
CA ASP A 140 37.13 -5.50 -3.73
C ASP A 140 36.42 -6.85 -3.69
N LEU A 141 35.57 -7.07 -2.69
CA LEU A 141 34.68 -8.23 -2.63
C LEU A 141 33.74 -8.28 -3.84
N LEU A 142 33.08 -7.17 -4.20
CA LEU A 142 32.20 -7.10 -5.37
C LEU A 142 32.94 -7.39 -6.69
N ARG A 143 34.22 -7.01 -6.80
CA ARG A 143 35.06 -7.33 -7.97
C ARG A 143 35.46 -8.81 -8.04
N ARG A 144 35.60 -9.48 -6.89
CA ARG A 144 35.90 -10.91 -6.80
C ARG A 144 34.68 -11.80 -7.02
N LEU A 145 33.49 -11.28 -6.76
CA LEU A 145 32.23 -12.01 -6.90
C LEU A 145 31.80 -12.15 -8.36
N SER A 146 31.32 -13.35 -8.71
CA SER A 146 30.64 -13.54 -9.99
C SER A 146 29.27 -12.84 -9.95
N ARG A 147 29.04 -11.94 -10.91
CA ARG A 147 27.77 -11.21 -11.07
C ARG A 147 26.60 -12.11 -11.52
N SER A 148 26.84 -13.37 -11.90
CA SER A 148 25.79 -14.32 -12.31
C SER A 148 25.43 -15.35 -11.23
N ARG A 149 26.41 -15.84 -10.47
CA ARG A 149 26.20 -16.89 -9.45
C ARG A 149 25.95 -16.33 -8.05
N ASN A 150 26.63 -15.25 -7.68
CA ASN A 150 26.65 -14.75 -6.31
C ASN A 150 25.84 -13.44 -6.16
N THR A 151 24.71 -13.34 -6.86
CA THR A 151 23.87 -12.13 -6.89
C THR A 151 23.33 -11.78 -5.52
N VAL A 152 22.93 -12.78 -4.73
CA VAL A 152 22.43 -12.61 -3.36
C VAL A 152 23.50 -11.97 -2.47
N PHE A 153 24.72 -12.50 -2.49
CA PHE A 153 25.81 -11.97 -1.67
C PHE A 153 26.26 -10.57 -2.13
N CYS A 154 26.30 -10.31 -3.45
CA CYS A 154 26.49 -8.95 -3.97
C CYS A 154 25.42 -7.98 -3.44
N GLY A 155 24.14 -8.41 -3.43
CA GLY A 155 23.02 -7.63 -2.89
C GLY A 155 23.17 -7.33 -1.40
N ARG A 156 23.60 -8.32 -0.60
CA ARG A 156 23.90 -8.15 0.83
C ARG A 156 24.99 -7.11 1.08
N ILE A 157 26.08 -7.15 0.30
CA ILE A 157 27.15 -6.15 0.39
C ILE A 157 26.63 -4.74 0.07
N LEU A 158 25.83 -4.60 -0.99
CA LEU A 158 25.25 -3.30 -1.38
C LEU A 158 24.26 -2.78 -0.33
N LEU A 159 23.42 -3.65 0.25
CA LEU A 159 22.52 -3.30 1.35
C LEU A 159 23.28 -2.88 2.61
N PHE A 160 24.39 -3.57 2.93
CA PHE A 160 25.27 -3.18 4.01
C PHE A 160 25.88 -1.79 3.78
N LEU A 161 26.40 -1.50 2.57
CA LEU A 161 26.93 -0.18 2.23
C LEU A 161 25.85 0.91 2.35
N ALA A 162 24.64 0.66 1.85
CA ALA A 162 23.50 1.57 1.95
C ALA A 162 23.06 1.79 3.42
N LYS A 163 23.18 0.76 4.27
CA LYS A 163 22.90 0.88 5.71
C LYS A 163 24.02 1.62 6.43
N PHE A 164 25.28 1.40 6.07
CA PHE A 164 26.46 1.96 6.74
C PHE A 164 26.59 3.46 6.49
N PHE A 165 26.46 3.90 5.24
CA PHE A 165 26.52 5.31 4.88
C PHE A 165 25.23 6.04 5.24
N PRO A 166 25.29 7.17 5.97
CA PRO A 166 24.15 8.07 6.11
C PRO A 166 23.63 8.49 4.74
N PHE A 167 22.31 8.66 4.66
CA PHE A 167 21.60 8.99 3.42
C PHE A 167 22.10 10.28 2.74
N SER A 168 22.61 11.24 3.52
CA SER A 168 23.20 12.50 3.06
C SER A 168 24.67 12.41 2.69
N GLU A 169 25.36 11.30 2.97
CA GLU A 169 26.78 11.20 2.73
C GLU A 169 27.07 11.04 1.23
N ARG A 170 27.95 11.91 0.71
CA ARG A 170 28.33 11.93 -0.70
C ARG A 170 28.85 10.59 -1.22
N SER A 171 29.52 9.80 -0.38
CA SER A 171 30.06 8.48 -0.74
C SER A 171 28.97 7.45 -1.09
N GLY A 172 27.74 7.63 -0.59
CA GLY A 172 26.59 6.78 -0.90
C GLY A 172 25.71 7.31 -2.04
N LEU A 173 26.07 8.45 -2.65
CA LEU A 173 25.22 9.15 -3.62
C LEU A 173 25.94 9.32 -4.96
N ASN A 174 25.28 8.91 -6.05
CA ASN A 174 25.74 9.20 -7.41
C ASN A 174 25.41 10.66 -7.79
N ILE A 175 26.10 11.65 -7.20
CA ILE A 175 25.80 13.08 -7.37
C ILE A 175 25.95 13.53 -8.82
N VAL A 176 26.99 13.07 -9.52
CA VAL A 176 27.29 13.42 -10.91
C VAL A 176 26.28 12.82 -11.89
N SER A 177 25.48 11.84 -11.45
CA SER A 177 24.51 11.13 -12.29
C SER A 177 25.18 10.37 -13.44
N GLU A 178 26.33 9.75 -13.17
CA GLU A 178 27.01 8.91 -14.16
C GLU A 178 26.21 7.64 -14.42
N PHE A 179 26.15 7.23 -15.69
CA PHE A 179 25.51 6.00 -16.12
C PHE A 179 26.44 4.81 -15.92
N ASN A 180 25.89 3.69 -15.42
CA ASN A 180 26.63 2.44 -15.36
C ASN A 180 26.73 1.81 -16.76
N LEU A 181 27.77 2.18 -17.49
CA LEU A 181 28.04 1.64 -18.83
C LEU A 181 28.60 0.22 -18.78
N GLU A 182 28.95 -0.38 -17.64
CA GLU A 182 29.46 -1.76 -17.64
C GLU A 182 28.38 -2.82 -17.88
N ASN A 183 27.10 -2.50 -17.63
CA ASN A 183 26.02 -3.47 -17.76
C ASN A 183 25.56 -3.61 -19.22
N VAL A 184 26.38 -4.30 -20.03
CA VAL A 184 26.09 -4.57 -21.44
C VAL A 184 25.08 -5.71 -21.55
N THR A 185 24.11 -5.54 -22.45
CA THR A 185 23.23 -6.62 -22.91
C THR A 185 23.85 -7.20 -24.16
N GLU A 186 24.34 -8.43 -24.08
CA GLU A 186 24.98 -9.12 -25.19
C GLU A 186 23.91 -9.78 -26.06
N TYR A 187 23.86 -9.44 -27.34
CA TYR A 187 22.93 -10.00 -28.32
C TYR A 187 23.65 -10.33 -29.62
N LEU A 188 23.00 -11.12 -30.49
CA LEU A 188 23.59 -11.55 -31.76
C LEU A 188 23.73 -10.36 -32.72
N ASN A 189 24.95 -10.13 -33.22
CA ASN A 189 25.22 -9.14 -34.25
C ASN A 189 24.85 -9.69 -35.65
N GLU A 190 24.63 -8.80 -36.62
CA GLU A 190 24.33 -9.14 -38.03
C GLU A 190 25.27 -10.22 -38.61
N ASN A 191 26.55 -10.21 -38.21
CA ASN A 191 27.56 -11.15 -38.71
C ASN A 191 27.48 -12.57 -38.10
N HIS A 192 26.84 -12.74 -36.94
CA HIS A 192 26.69 -14.04 -36.25
C HIS A 192 25.29 -14.67 -36.46
N PHE A 193 24.43 -13.99 -37.20
CA PHE A 193 23.05 -14.41 -37.46
C PHE A 193 22.95 -15.72 -38.26
N ASP A 194 23.95 -16.02 -39.09
CA ASP A 194 23.96 -17.21 -39.95
C ASP A 194 24.72 -18.40 -39.33
N GLN A 195 25.47 -18.20 -38.23
CA GLN A 195 26.23 -19.27 -37.58
C GLN A 195 25.39 -20.10 -36.59
N THR A 196 24.28 -19.56 -36.10
CA THR A 196 23.36 -20.25 -35.18
C THR A 196 22.44 -21.26 -35.90
N GLU A 197 22.40 -21.26 -37.23
CA GLU A 197 21.76 -22.34 -38.01
C GLU A 197 22.56 -23.65 -37.99
N CYS A 198 23.83 -23.64 -37.55
CA CYS A 198 24.77 -24.77 -37.64
C CYS A 198 25.37 -25.23 -36.30
N MET A 199 24.72 -24.97 -35.16
CA MET A 199 25.12 -25.62 -33.90
C MET A 199 24.29 -26.90 -33.70
N PRO A 200 24.89 -28.10 -33.74
CA PRO A 200 24.22 -29.32 -33.33
C PRO A 200 23.99 -29.29 -31.82
N ASP A 201 22.88 -29.90 -31.40
CA ASP A 201 22.54 -30.21 -30.02
C ASP A 201 23.78 -30.73 -29.27
N SER A 202 24.34 -29.88 -28.42
CA SER A 202 25.38 -30.25 -27.46
C SER A 202 24.86 -29.94 -26.06
N ILE A 203 23.70 -30.53 -25.78
CA ILE A 203 23.26 -30.86 -24.42
C ILE A 203 23.78 -32.28 -24.17
N PRO A 204 24.55 -32.55 -23.10
CA PRO A 204 24.91 -33.92 -22.73
C PRO A 204 23.64 -34.77 -22.56
N GLU A 205 23.58 -35.90 -23.26
CA GLU A 205 22.40 -36.75 -23.50
C GLU A 205 21.71 -37.40 -22.28
N ASP A 206 22.02 -37.03 -21.03
CA ASP A 206 21.59 -37.85 -19.88
C ASP A 206 20.36 -37.37 -19.08
N GLU A 207 19.76 -36.20 -19.32
CA GLU A 207 18.60 -35.76 -18.50
C GLU A 207 17.50 -34.94 -19.22
N ALA A 208 17.07 -35.34 -20.43
CA ALA A 208 15.88 -34.73 -21.04
C ALA A 208 15.05 -35.72 -21.88
N LYS A 209 14.27 -36.58 -21.21
CA LYS A 209 13.05 -37.13 -21.80
C LYS A 209 11.92 -36.11 -21.62
N SER A 210 11.86 -35.12 -22.50
CA SER A 210 10.63 -34.36 -22.74
C SER A 210 10.53 -34.05 -24.23
N ASP A 211 9.65 -34.78 -24.90
CA ASP A 211 9.28 -34.62 -26.31
C ASP A 211 8.63 -33.24 -26.54
N ILE A 212 9.46 -32.21 -26.71
CA ILE A 212 9.01 -30.94 -27.31
C ILE A 212 9.83 -30.74 -28.59
N VAL A 213 9.25 -31.16 -29.70
CA VAL A 213 9.73 -30.79 -31.04
C VAL A 213 9.53 -29.28 -31.17
N ILE A 214 10.60 -28.50 -30.98
CA ILE A 214 10.59 -27.07 -31.30
C ILE A 214 10.57 -26.97 -32.82
N GLU A 215 9.38 -26.76 -33.40
CA GLU A 215 9.23 -26.43 -34.82
C GLU A 215 10.14 -25.25 -35.19
N LYS A 216 10.66 -25.27 -36.42
CA LYS A 216 11.53 -24.21 -36.95
C LYS A 216 10.75 -22.89 -37.04
N VAL A 217 10.76 -22.12 -35.95
CA VAL A 217 10.22 -20.75 -35.93
C VAL A 217 11.07 -19.89 -36.85
N ASN A 218 10.45 -19.35 -37.90
CA ASN A 218 11.07 -18.40 -38.82
C ASN A 218 11.11 -17.03 -38.15
N VAL A 219 12.06 -16.82 -37.22
CA VAL A 219 12.12 -15.60 -36.41
C VAL A 219 12.49 -14.41 -37.29
N ASP A 220 11.69 -13.33 -37.20
CA ASP A 220 11.97 -12.08 -37.91
C ASP A 220 13.30 -11.47 -37.43
N LYS A 221 14.33 -11.63 -38.27
CA LYS A 221 15.68 -11.10 -38.02
C LYS A 221 15.65 -9.59 -37.75
N ASN A 222 14.77 -8.88 -38.44
CA ASN A 222 14.64 -7.43 -38.35
C ASN A 222 14.07 -7.00 -36.98
N LEU A 223 13.06 -7.72 -36.50
CA LEU A 223 12.49 -7.49 -35.17
C LEU A 223 13.53 -7.68 -34.07
N TYR A 224 14.30 -8.78 -34.12
CA TYR A 224 15.34 -9.06 -33.14
C TYR A 224 16.40 -7.96 -33.08
N LEU A 225 16.96 -7.57 -34.22
CA LEU A 225 18.03 -6.58 -34.28
C LEU A 225 17.55 -5.19 -33.86
N LYS A 226 16.38 -4.75 -34.35
CA LYS A 226 15.77 -3.47 -33.95
C LYS A 226 15.48 -3.45 -32.46
N PHE A 227 14.89 -4.52 -31.92
CA PHE A 227 14.54 -4.63 -30.52
C PHE A 227 15.76 -4.52 -29.60
N TRP A 228 16.78 -5.37 -29.79
CA TRP A 228 17.94 -5.36 -28.90
C TRP A 228 18.84 -4.15 -29.07
N SER A 229 18.88 -3.54 -30.25
CA SER A 229 19.60 -2.26 -30.45
C SER A 229 19.05 -1.13 -29.57
N LEU A 230 17.75 -1.17 -29.20
CA LEU A 230 17.16 -0.19 -28.27
C LEU A 230 17.78 -0.26 -26.87
N GLN A 231 18.27 -1.44 -26.47
CA GLN A 231 18.85 -1.62 -25.14
C GLN A 231 20.12 -0.80 -24.92
N ASP A 232 20.88 -0.52 -25.99
CA ASP A 232 22.04 0.38 -25.91
C ASP A 232 21.63 1.84 -25.68
N TYR A 233 20.48 2.28 -26.22
CA TYR A 233 19.91 3.59 -25.95
C TYR A 233 19.40 3.70 -24.51
N PHE A 234 18.78 2.65 -23.96
CA PHE A 234 18.39 2.61 -22.55
C PHE A 234 19.60 2.62 -21.61
N ARG A 235 20.70 1.98 -22.00
CA ARG A 235 21.97 1.98 -21.24
C ARG A 235 22.69 3.33 -21.29
N ASN A 236 22.67 4.02 -22.43
CA ASN A 236 23.29 5.33 -22.59
C ASN A 236 22.33 6.35 -23.22
N PRO A 237 21.46 6.97 -22.38
CA PRO A 237 20.47 7.95 -22.84
C PRO A 237 21.06 9.15 -23.58
N ASN A 238 22.32 9.49 -23.34
CA ASN A 238 22.95 10.66 -23.96
C ASN A 238 23.12 10.52 -25.48
N GLN A 239 23.03 9.30 -26.02
CA GLN A 239 23.06 9.06 -27.47
C GLN A 239 21.83 9.65 -28.17
N CYS A 240 20.69 9.74 -27.49
CA CYS A 240 19.43 10.28 -28.03
C CYS A 240 19.52 11.77 -28.38
N TYR A 241 20.52 12.52 -27.88
CA TYR A 241 20.72 13.92 -28.25
C TYR A 241 21.41 14.12 -29.61
N LYS A 242 21.94 13.06 -30.23
CA LYS A 242 22.56 13.13 -31.55
C LYS A 242 21.51 12.90 -32.63
N THR A 243 21.51 13.75 -33.67
CA THR A 243 20.48 13.74 -34.73
C THR A 243 20.35 12.40 -35.46
N GLU A 244 21.46 11.74 -35.80
CA GLU A 244 21.44 10.45 -36.52
C GLU A 244 20.86 9.33 -35.66
N HIS A 245 21.38 9.22 -34.44
CA HIS A 245 20.93 8.26 -33.43
C HIS A 245 19.46 8.45 -33.04
N TRP A 246 18.99 9.69 -32.97
CA TRP A 246 17.59 10.00 -32.66
C TRP A 246 16.63 9.51 -33.75
N LYS A 247 16.98 9.69 -35.04
CA LYS A 247 16.16 9.19 -36.15
C LYS A 247 16.05 7.66 -36.13
N LEU A 248 17.17 6.99 -35.87
CA LEU A 248 17.20 5.53 -35.75
C LEU A 248 16.36 5.07 -34.55
N PHE A 249 16.50 5.74 -33.41
CA PHE A 249 15.74 5.46 -32.20
C PHE A 249 14.23 5.59 -32.41
N ILE A 250 13.76 6.66 -33.07
CA ILE A 250 12.33 6.82 -33.42
C ILE A 250 11.88 5.65 -34.30
N SER A 251 12.61 5.37 -35.39
CA SER A 251 12.24 4.31 -36.32
C SER A 251 12.14 2.94 -35.65
N HIS A 252 13.07 2.61 -34.74
CA HIS A 252 13.03 1.36 -33.99
C HIS A 252 11.89 1.36 -32.96
N THR A 253 11.66 2.46 -32.26
CA THR A 253 10.59 2.60 -31.27
C THR A 253 9.21 2.44 -31.89
N ASP A 254 8.93 3.15 -32.99
CA ASP A 254 7.64 3.08 -33.69
C ASP A 254 7.37 1.66 -34.23
N PHE A 255 8.42 0.97 -34.69
CA PHE A 255 8.33 -0.42 -35.12
C PHE A 255 7.97 -1.37 -33.97
N ILE A 256 8.57 -1.19 -32.79
CA ILE A 256 8.25 -2.00 -31.60
C ILE A 256 6.84 -1.70 -31.08
N PHE A 257 6.42 -0.44 -31.03
CA PHE A 257 5.05 -0.10 -30.64
C PHE A 257 4.02 -0.71 -31.59
N SER A 258 4.26 -0.63 -32.90
CA SER A 258 3.41 -1.28 -33.90
C SER A 258 3.34 -2.79 -33.69
N THR A 259 4.46 -3.42 -33.32
CA THR A 259 4.53 -4.86 -33.02
C THR A 259 3.77 -5.22 -31.73
N PHE A 260 3.86 -4.41 -30.68
CA PHE A 260 3.12 -4.62 -29.43
C PHE A 260 1.62 -4.40 -29.59
N GLN A 261 1.21 -3.46 -30.46
CA GLN A 261 -0.19 -3.21 -30.80
C GLN A 261 -0.78 -4.35 -31.64
N SER A 262 0.00 -4.92 -32.56
CA SER A 262 -0.46 -6.03 -33.40
C SER A 262 -0.57 -7.35 -32.64
N HIS A 263 0.37 -7.63 -31.73
CA HIS A 263 0.35 -8.82 -30.89
C HIS A 263 -0.46 -8.56 -29.62
N LYS A 264 -1.77 -8.79 -29.64
CA LYS A 264 -2.59 -8.68 -28.42
C LYS A 264 -2.25 -9.81 -27.44
N LEU A 265 -2.09 -9.47 -26.16
CA LEU A 265 -1.89 -10.44 -25.10
C LEU A 265 -3.23 -11.13 -24.79
N GLU A 266 -3.24 -12.47 -24.76
CA GLU A 266 -4.40 -13.21 -24.30
C GLU A 266 -4.52 -13.11 -22.77
N HIS A 267 -5.76 -12.99 -22.28
CA HIS A 267 -6.03 -12.96 -20.86
C HIS A 267 -5.85 -14.37 -20.29
N VAL A 268 -4.65 -14.68 -19.82
CA VAL A 268 -4.44 -15.92 -19.06
C VAL A 268 -5.15 -15.75 -17.72
N ASN A 269 -6.36 -16.29 -17.63
CA ASN A 269 -7.01 -16.51 -16.34
C ASN A 269 -6.10 -17.45 -15.55
N ARG A 270 -5.26 -16.88 -14.68
CA ARG A 270 -4.54 -17.65 -13.67
C ARG A 270 -5.63 -18.27 -12.78
N MET A 271 -6.03 -19.50 -13.09
CA MET A 271 -6.58 -20.38 -12.07
C MET A 271 -5.56 -20.41 -10.94
N ASP A 272 -6.04 -20.24 -9.71
CA ASP A 272 -5.28 -20.16 -8.46
C ASP A 272 -4.35 -21.39 -8.28
N ASN A 273 -3.22 -21.41 -8.98
CA ASN A 273 -2.15 -22.36 -8.77
C ASN A 273 -1.07 -21.67 -7.94
N GLU A 274 -1.34 -21.52 -6.64
CA GLU A 274 -0.38 -21.05 -5.63
C GLU A 274 0.92 -21.90 -5.62
N SER A 275 0.87 -23.13 -6.14
CA SER A 275 2.03 -24.01 -6.31
C SER A 275 3.02 -23.56 -7.39
N ALA A 276 2.65 -22.67 -8.30
CA ALA A 276 3.53 -22.18 -9.36
C ALA A 276 4.42 -20.99 -8.92
N GLU A 277 4.04 -20.26 -7.87
CA GLU A 277 4.83 -19.12 -7.37
C GLU A 277 6.12 -19.57 -6.67
N GLN A 278 6.15 -20.77 -6.12
CA GLN A 278 7.30 -21.30 -5.39
C GLN A 278 8.47 -21.72 -6.30
N ASN A 279 8.25 -21.89 -7.61
CA ASN A 279 9.26 -22.31 -8.59
C ASN A 279 9.46 -21.29 -9.74
N MET A 280 9.23 -20.00 -9.50
CA MET A 280 9.66 -18.96 -10.44
C MET A 280 11.19 -18.86 -10.44
N HIS A 281 11.84 -19.51 -11.41
CA HIS A 281 13.26 -19.30 -11.67
C HIS A 281 13.54 -17.81 -11.95
N TYR A 282 14.27 -17.17 -11.05
CA TYR A 282 14.65 -15.77 -11.20
C TYR A 282 15.77 -15.63 -12.23
N PHE A 283 15.50 -14.89 -13.31
CA PHE A 283 16.49 -14.56 -14.35
C PHE A 283 17.07 -13.16 -14.07
N PRO A 284 18.37 -13.03 -13.71
CA PRO A 284 18.95 -11.73 -13.38
C PRO A 284 19.17 -10.79 -14.58
N LYS A 285 19.19 -11.33 -15.80
CA LYS A 285 19.41 -10.60 -17.05
C LYS A 285 18.43 -11.05 -18.12
N TYR A 286 18.26 -10.20 -19.13
CA TYR A 286 17.48 -10.53 -20.32
C TYR A 286 18.09 -11.74 -21.06
N LEU A 287 17.22 -12.65 -21.49
CA LEU A 287 17.61 -13.76 -22.36
C LEU A 287 17.56 -13.27 -23.80
N THR A 288 18.71 -13.09 -24.43
CA THR A 288 18.82 -12.52 -25.78
C THR A 288 18.80 -13.58 -26.87
N ASN A 289 18.28 -14.78 -26.61
CA ASN A 289 18.20 -15.83 -27.62
C ASN A 289 17.10 -15.50 -28.64
N GLN A 290 17.43 -15.57 -29.93
CA GLN A 290 16.53 -15.29 -31.04
C GLN A 290 15.25 -16.14 -30.99
N LYS A 291 15.36 -17.43 -30.68
CA LYS A 291 14.21 -18.35 -30.64
C LYS A 291 13.23 -18.03 -29.51
N LEU A 292 13.70 -17.33 -28.46
CA LEU A 292 12.90 -16.99 -27.29
C LEU A 292 12.19 -15.65 -27.42
N LEU A 293 12.57 -14.79 -28.37
CA LEU A 293 12.04 -13.43 -28.43
C LEU A 293 10.52 -13.42 -28.60
N GLU A 294 9.96 -14.26 -29.47
CA GLU A 294 8.51 -14.35 -29.68
C GLU A 294 7.76 -14.83 -28.41
N LEU A 295 8.36 -15.76 -27.68
CA LEU A 295 7.83 -16.23 -26.40
C LEU A 295 7.89 -15.12 -25.34
N GLN A 296 9.00 -14.38 -25.28
CA GLN A 296 9.16 -13.23 -24.38
C GLN A 296 8.19 -12.09 -24.73
N LEU A 297 7.93 -11.86 -26.01
CA LEU A 297 6.92 -10.89 -26.46
C LEU A 297 5.51 -11.30 -26.06
N SER A 298 5.26 -12.58 -25.80
CA SER A 298 3.99 -13.07 -25.27
C SER A 298 3.91 -12.94 -23.74
N ASP A 299 5.03 -12.72 -23.05
CA ASP A 299 5.06 -12.49 -21.61
C ASP A 299 4.69 -11.03 -21.25
N VAL A 300 3.70 -10.90 -20.37
CA VAL A 300 3.21 -9.65 -19.83
C VAL A 300 4.34 -8.89 -19.10
N ASN A 301 5.11 -9.60 -18.26
CA ASN A 301 6.13 -8.97 -17.42
C ASN A 301 7.24 -8.39 -18.29
N PHE A 302 7.67 -9.16 -19.30
CA PHE A 302 8.66 -8.70 -20.28
C PHE A 302 8.20 -7.42 -20.99
N ARG A 303 6.96 -7.36 -21.49
CA ARG A 303 6.44 -6.12 -22.09
C ARG A 303 6.43 -4.96 -21.12
N ARG A 304 5.98 -5.18 -19.87
CA ARG A 304 5.98 -4.15 -18.82
C ARG A 304 7.39 -3.62 -18.56
N TYR A 305 8.42 -4.47 -18.52
CA TYR A 305 9.80 -4.05 -18.33
C TYR A 305 10.26 -3.08 -19.43
N ILE A 306 10.01 -3.43 -20.69
CA ILE A 306 10.41 -2.60 -21.83
C ILE A 306 9.63 -1.27 -21.86
N LEU A 307 8.32 -1.31 -21.64
CA LEU A 307 7.48 -0.11 -21.62
C LEU A 307 7.89 0.84 -20.47
N ILE A 308 8.25 0.31 -19.30
CA ILE A 308 8.78 1.11 -18.20
C ILE A 308 10.15 1.70 -18.55
N GLN A 309 11.04 0.95 -19.21
CA GLN A 309 12.33 1.49 -19.67
C GLN A 309 12.14 2.70 -20.61
N PHE A 310 11.14 2.66 -21.50
CA PHE A 310 10.78 3.81 -22.32
C PHE A 310 10.30 5.00 -21.48
N LEU A 311 9.42 4.79 -20.51
CA LEU A 311 8.94 5.88 -19.63
C LEU A 311 10.08 6.53 -18.85
N LEU A 312 10.97 5.72 -18.26
CA LEU A 312 12.15 6.21 -17.54
C LEU A 312 13.08 7.01 -18.45
N LEU A 313 13.34 6.51 -19.66
CA LEU A 313 14.15 7.21 -20.65
C LEU A 313 13.52 8.56 -21.03
N PHE A 314 12.22 8.57 -21.37
CA PHE A 314 11.52 9.79 -21.76
C PHE A 314 11.47 10.84 -20.65
N GLN A 315 11.24 10.42 -19.40
CA GLN A 315 11.32 11.30 -18.24
C GLN A 315 12.72 11.89 -18.08
N TYR A 316 13.79 11.08 -18.19
CA TYR A 316 15.16 11.56 -18.10
C TYR A 316 15.52 12.57 -19.22
N LEU A 317 15.06 12.32 -20.45
CA LEU A 317 15.42 13.16 -21.58
C LEU A 317 14.94 14.61 -21.36
N ASP A 318 13.73 14.80 -20.82
CA ASP A 318 13.11 16.11 -20.53
C ASP A 318 13.51 16.66 -19.14
N ALA A 319 14.01 15.81 -18.24
CA ALA A 319 14.34 16.21 -16.89
C ALA A 319 15.51 17.24 -16.81
N PRO A 320 15.39 18.26 -15.95
CA PRO A 320 16.51 19.14 -15.60
C PRO A 320 17.43 18.40 -14.63
N VAL A 321 18.70 18.22 -15.01
CA VAL A 321 19.72 17.55 -14.20
C VAL A 321 20.94 18.47 -14.11
N LYS A 322 21.39 18.77 -12.88
CA LYS A 322 22.45 19.75 -12.60
C LYS A 322 23.78 19.50 -13.34
N PHE A 323 24.14 18.25 -13.55
CA PHE A 323 25.41 17.85 -14.18
C PHE A 323 25.26 17.45 -15.66
N LYS A 324 24.08 17.67 -16.25
CA LYS A 324 23.83 17.42 -17.68
C LYS A 324 24.39 18.58 -18.50
N LEU A 325 25.02 18.26 -19.63
CA LEU A 325 25.61 19.27 -20.52
C LEU A 325 24.52 20.20 -21.10
N ASP A 326 24.79 21.49 -21.22
CA ASP A 326 23.83 22.48 -21.73
C ASP A 326 23.30 22.17 -23.15
N ASN A 327 24.10 21.43 -23.94
CA ASN A 327 23.76 20.99 -25.29
C ASN A 327 22.75 19.82 -25.33
N PHE A 328 22.46 19.18 -24.20
CA PHE A 328 21.52 18.06 -24.09
C PHE A 328 20.11 18.56 -23.79
N LYS A 329 19.55 19.33 -24.74
CA LYS A 329 18.16 19.78 -24.73
C LYS A 329 17.42 19.22 -25.92
N ILE A 330 16.19 18.78 -25.68
CA ILE A 330 15.29 18.25 -26.70
C ILE A 330 14.68 19.43 -27.50
N LYS A 331 14.51 19.25 -28.81
CA LYS A 331 13.80 20.22 -29.67
C LYS A 331 12.28 20.13 -29.46
N PRO A 332 11.50 21.20 -29.71
CA PRO A 332 10.05 21.18 -29.51
C PRO A 332 9.33 20.06 -30.28
N GLU A 333 9.72 19.81 -31.54
CA GLU A 333 9.17 18.71 -32.36
C GLU A 333 9.39 17.33 -31.72
N GLN A 334 10.57 17.12 -31.14
CA GLN A 334 10.91 15.87 -30.48
C GLN A 334 10.13 15.71 -29.16
N GLN A 335 9.86 16.82 -28.45
CA GLN A 335 9.06 16.81 -27.23
C GLN A 335 7.60 16.46 -27.50
N GLU A 336 7.03 16.92 -28.62
CA GLU A 336 5.68 16.53 -29.06
C GLU A 336 5.62 15.03 -29.39
N TRP A 337 6.60 14.50 -30.13
CA TRP A 337 6.70 13.06 -30.39
C TRP A 337 6.80 12.24 -29.09
N ILE A 338 7.62 12.67 -28.12
CA ILE A 338 7.73 12.00 -26.81
C ILE A 338 6.38 11.97 -26.09
N LYS A 339 5.62 13.08 -26.07
CA LYS A 339 4.29 13.12 -25.44
C LYS A 339 3.31 12.15 -26.10
N ASN A 340 3.31 12.08 -27.43
CA ASN A 340 2.47 11.13 -28.16
C ASN A 340 2.87 9.68 -27.83
N SER A 341 4.18 9.39 -27.83
CA SER A 341 4.72 8.08 -27.45
C SER A 341 4.38 7.67 -26.01
N ILE A 342 4.41 8.61 -25.04
CA ILE A 342 4.01 8.35 -23.65
C ILE A 342 2.53 7.94 -23.58
N THR A 343 1.65 8.62 -24.31
CA THR A 343 0.22 8.27 -24.37
C THR A 343 0.04 6.84 -24.90
N THR A 344 0.71 6.51 -26.01
CA THR A 344 0.70 5.16 -26.59
C THR A 344 1.22 4.10 -25.61
N ILE A 345 2.28 4.41 -24.85
CA ILE A 345 2.81 3.49 -23.84
C ILE A 345 1.79 3.23 -22.73
N TYR A 346 1.13 4.27 -22.21
CA TYR A 346 0.12 4.07 -21.17
C TYR A 346 -1.09 3.26 -21.68
N GLU A 347 -1.51 3.46 -22.93
CA GLU A 347 -2.53 2.61 -23.56
C GLU A 347 -2.07 1.15 -23.66
N LEU A 348 -0.83 0.91 -24.07
CA LEU A 348 -0.26 -0.44 -24.11
C LEU A 348 -0.17 -1.09 -22.73
N ILE A 349 0.23 -0.35 -21.70
CA ILE A 349 0.26 -0.84 -20.31
C ILE A 349 -1.14 -1.18 -19.80
N ASN A 350 -2.13 -0.32 -20.06
CA ASN A 350 -3.52 -0.56 -19.66
C ASN A 350 -4.07 -1.85 -20.30
N ASN A 351 -3.61 -2.18 -21.50
CA ASN A 351 -3.97 -3.41 -22.21
C ASN A 351 -3.20 -4.66 -21.74
N THR A 352 -2.36 -4.57 -20.69
CA THR A 352 -1.64 -5.73 -20.13
C THR A 352 -2.38 -6.37 -18.93
N PRO A 353 -2.81 -7.65 -19.00
CA PRO A 353 -3.38 -8.37 -17.85
C PRO A 353 -2.29 -8.98 -16.94
N PRO A 354 -2.45 -9.14 -15.62
CA PRO A 354 -3.59 -8.73 -14.77
C PRO A 354 -3.47 -7.25 -14.35
N ASP A 355 -4.61 -6.59 -14.11
CA ASP A 355 -4.71 -5.23 -13.53
C ASP A 355 -3.86 -4.15 -14.23
N GLY A 356 -3.87 -4.09 -15.56
CA GLY A 356 -3.10 -3.10 -16.33
C GLY A 356 -3.36 -1.64 -15.95
N VAL A 357 -4.62 -1.29 -15.64
CA VAL A 357 -5.02 0.07 -15.25
C VAL A 357 -4.41 0.45 -13.89
N ARG A 358 -4.57 -0.42 -12.89
CA ARG A 358 -3.98 -0.20 -11.55
C ARG A 358 -2.45 -0.13 -11.63
N PHE A 359 -1.83 -1.00 -12.43
CA PHE A 359 -0.40 -0.96 -12.67
C PHE A 359 0.03 0.37 -13.31
N SER A 360 -0.72 0.89 -14.29
CA SER A 360 -0.45 2.20 -14.88
C SER A 360 -0.51 3.34 -13.85
N GLU A 361 -1.48 3.32 -12.92
CA GLU A 361 -1.58 4.33 -11.85
C GLU A 361 -0.37 4.27 -10.89
N VAL A 362 0.05 3.06 -10.52
CA VAL A 362 1.25 2.86 -9.69
C VAL A 362 2.49 3.40 -10.39
N VAL A 363 2.67 3.10 -11.68
CA VAL A 363 3.80 3.60 -12.47
C VAL A 363 3.79 5.13 -12.53
N LYS A 364 2.63 5.77 -12.75
CA LYS A 364 2.49 7.24 -12.71
C LYS A 364 2.93 7.82 -11.37
N ASN A 365 2.49 7.22 -10.26
CA ASN A 365 2.86 7.66 -8.91
C ASN A 365 4.38 7.51 -8.64
N ILE A 366 4.99 6.43 -9.13
CA ILE A 366 6.45 6.21 -9.01
C ILE A 366 7.22 7.28 -9.79
N LEU A 367 6.82 7.57 -11.02
CA LEU A 367 7.46 8.59 -11.87
C LEU A 367 7.32 10.00 -11.28
N GLN A 368 6.16 10.34 -10.69
CA GLN A 368 5.98 11.59 -9.95
C GLN A 368 6.91 11.69 -8.73
N ARG A 369 7.10 10.59 -8.00
CA ARG A 369 8.04 10.54 -6.87
C ARG A 369 9.49 10.70 -7.36
N GLU A 370 9.84 10.17 -8.52
CA GLU A 370 11.16 10.35 -9.13
C GLU A 370 11.44 11.82 -9.46
N GLU A 371 10.45 12.60 -9.88
CA GLU A 371 10.63 14.06 -10.07
C GLU A 371 11.04 14.76 -8.76
N GLN A 372 10.42 14.37 -7.64
CA GLN A 372 10.77 14.91 -6.32
C GLN A 372 12.19 14.51 -5.94
N TRP A 373 12.58 13.27 -6.23
CA TRP A 373 13.94 12.78 -6.01
C TRP A 373 14.97 13.56 -6.84
N ASN A 374 14.67 13.82 -8.11
CA ASN A 374 15.54 14.60 -8.98
C ASN A 374 15.70 16.04 -8.47
N LYS A 375 14.62 16.68 -8.02
CA LYS A 375 14.67 18.02 -7.38
C LYS A 375 15.57 18.01 -6.15
N TRP A 376 15.35 17.07 -5.22
CA TRP A 376 16.18 16.93 -4.01
C TRP A 376 17.67 16.72 -4.33
N LYS A 377 17.97 15.94 -5.38
CA LYS A 377 19.35 15.72 -5.84
C LYS A 377 19.98 16.98 -6.44
N ASN A 378 19.23 17.71 -7.27
CA ASN A 378 19.68 18.98 -7.85
C ASN A 378 19.99 20.04 -6.77
N ASP A 379 19.26 20.01 -5.65
CA ASP A 379 19.48 20.86 -4.47
C ASP A 379 20.73 20.46 -3.66
N GLY A 380 21.47 19.43 -4.10
CA GLY A 380 22.70 18.97 -3.46
C GLY A 380 22.48 17.96 -2.33
N CYS A 381 21.34 17.25 -2.38
CA CYS A 381 21.00 16.18 -1.44
C CYS A 381 21.01 16.63 0.03
N PRO A 382 20.18 17.64 0.41
CA PRO A 382 20.15 18.12 1.79
C PRO A 382 19.80 16.99 2.76
N GLU A 383 20.39 17.02 3.95
CA GLU A 383 20.16 15.97 4.96
C GLU A 383 18.68 15.90 5.30
N VAL A 384 18.08 14.73 5.05
CA VAL A 384 16.71 14.43 5.46
C VAL A 384 16.74 14.12 6.94
N THR A 385 16.99 15.13 7.76
CA THR A 385 16.82 15.03 9.21
C THR A 385 15.33 14.95 9.50
N LYS A 386 14.81 13.73 9.60
CA LYS A 386 13.71 13.50 10.54
C LYS A 386 14.30 13.86 11.91
N ARG A 387 14.02 15.07 12.38
CA ARG A 387 14.09 15.34 13.82
C ARG A 387 13.08 14.42 14.46
N LEU A 388 13.48 13.18 14.77
CA LEU A 388 12.95 12.53 15.96
C LEU A 388 13.19 13.56 17.06
N PRO A 389 12.16 13.99 17.81
CA PRO A 389 12.39 14.90 18.92
C PRO A 389 13.43 14.23 19.80
N THR A 390 14.67 14.73 19.73
CA THR A 390 15.73 14.32 20.62
C THR A 390 15.19 14.56 22.02
N SER A 391 15.33 13.55 22.85
CA SER A 391 14.92 13.51 24.24
C SER A 391 15.78 14.45 25.10
N ASP A 392 15.94 15.71 24.67
CA ASP A 392 16.30 16.86 25.50
C ASP A 392 15.01 17.59 25.89
N GLN A 393 13.97 16.83 26.25
CA GLN A 393 12.74 17.32 26.86
C GLN A 393 12.85 17.29 28.39
N SER A 394 13.98 17.73 28.96
CA SER A 394 14.07 17.93 30.42
C SER A 394 13.49 19.27 30.88
N ASP A 395 13.24 20.22 29.97
CA ASP A 395 12.76 21.57 30.34
C ASP A 395 11.52 22.07 29.56
N MET A 396 10.80 21.17 28.89
CA MET A 396 9.47 21.51 28.34
C MET A 396 8.40 20.98 29.29
N PRO A 397 7.48 21.82 29.82
CA PRO A 397 6.35 21.31 30.59
C PRO A 397 5.58 20.37 29.68
N SER A 398 5.53 19.10 30.07
CA SER A 398 4.85 18.04 29.33
C SER A 398 3.49 18.55 28.85
N PRO A 399 3.13 18.40 27.56
CA PRO A 399 1.78 18.74 27.13
C PRO A 399 0.85 17.92 28.01
N LYS A 400 -0.02 18.60 28.76
CA LYS A 400 -1.00 17.96 29.64
C LYS A 400 -1.77 16.97 28.78
N ARG A 401 -1.40 15.69 28.83
CA ARG A 401 -2.22 14.61 28.32
C ARG A 401 -3.56 14.85 28.99
N ARG A 402 -4.59 15.21 28.21
CA ARG A 402 -5.95 15.22 28.72
C ARG A 402 -6.15 13.80 29.23
N LEU A 403 -6.11 13.58 30.54
CA LEU A 403 -6.54 12.31 31.10
C LEU A 403 -7.92 12.07 30.48
N ARG A 404 -8.07 10.98 29.75
CA ARG A 404 -9.39 10.53 29.32
C ARG A 404 -10.19 10.45 30.61
N ARG A 405 -11.23 11.29 30.74
CA ARG A 405 -12.06 11.32 31.94
C ARG A 405 -12.60 9.91 32.14
N ASN A 406 -12.54 9.40 33.36
CA ASN A 406 -13.08 8.08 33.67
C ASN A 406 -14.55 8.05 33.24
N LEU A 407 -14.98 6.95 32.62
CA LEU A 407 -16.34 6.80 32.08
C LEU A 407 -17.41 7.13 33.13
N GLY A 408 -17.17 6.75 34.39
CA GLY A 408 -18.04 7.09 35.52
C GLY A 408 -18.23 8.60 35.76
N ASP A 409 -17.18 9.41 35.58
CA ASP A 409 -17.27 10.87 35.72
C ASP A 409 -18.02 11.50 34.54
N VAL A 410 -17.91 10.91 33.35
CA VAL A 410 -18.65 11.35 32.16
C VAL A 410 -20.15 11.09 32.35
N ILE A 411 -20.52 9.89 32.79
CA ILE A 411 -21.92 9.55 33.07
C ILE A 411 -22.48 10.45 34.16
N LYS A 412 -21.77 10.61 35.28
CA LYS A 412 -22.23 11.45 36.41
C LYS A 412 -22.47 12.91 36.00
N ASN A 413 -21.60 13.49 35.17
CA ASN A 413 -21.77 14.85 34.65
C ASN A 413 -22.91 14.96 33.63
N MET A 414 -23.12 13.96 32.78
CA MET A 414 -24.21 13.94 31.81
C MET A 414 -25.57 13.79 32.52
N THR A 415 -25.68 12.86 33.47
CA THR A 415 -26.89 12.67 34.28
C THR A 415 -27.21 13.90 35.13
N ALA A 416 -26.20 14.57 35.70
CA ALA A 416 -26.42 15.84 36.41
C ALA A 416 -27.00 16.95 35.52
N ASN A 417 -26.74 16.89 34.21
CA ASN A 417 -27.27 17.81 33.21
C ASN A 417 -28.55 17.28 32.53
N ASN A 418 -29.21 16.26 33.08
CA ASN A 418 -30.38 15.57 32.49
C ASN A 418 -30.12 15.03 31.08
N LYS A 419 -28.89 14.60 30.78
CA LYS A 419 -28.50 13.99 29.50
C LYS A 419 -28.16 12.52 29.67
N VAL A 420 -28.56 11.71 28.70
CA VAL A 420 -28.28 10.27 28.65
C VAL A 420 -27.01 10.03 27.86
N PHE A 421 -26.10 9.19 28.38
CA PHE A 421 -24.87 8.79 27.69
C PHE A 421 -24.94 7.30 27.34
N LEU A 422 -24.85 6.98 26.04
CA LEU A 422 -25.03 5.61 25.52
C LEU A 422 -23.73 5.03 24.93
N GLY A 423 -22.58 5.63 25.23
CA GLY A 423 -21.27 5.18 24.76
C GLY A 423 -20.90 5.77 23.40
N ASP A 424 -21.73 5.52 22.39
CA ASP A 424 -21.54 6.04 21.04
C ASP A 424 -21.96 7.53 20.95
N PRO A 425 -21.12 8.43 20.38
CA PRO A 425 -21.46 9.85 20.22
C PRO A 425 -22.73 10.11 19.42
N ASP A 426 -23.03 9.33 18.38
CA ASP A 426 -24.20 9.55 17.55
C ASP A 426 -25.48 9.11 18.26
N LEU A 427 -25.43 7.96 18.94
CA LEU A 427 -26.54 7.48 19.78
C LEU A 427 -26.81 8.42 20.96
N THR A 428 -25.74 8.91 21.61
CA THR A 428 -25.82 9.92 22.68
C THR A 428 -26.42 11.23 22.16
N LYS A 429 -26.08 11.66 20.95
CA LYS A 429 -26.67 12.85 20.34
C LYS A 429 -28.16 12.65 20.09
N LEU A 430 -28.54 11.52 19.49
CA LEU A 430 -29.93 11.21 19.14
C LEU A 430 -30.84 11.23 20.36
N TRP A 431 -30.42 10.60 21.46
CA TRP A 431 -31.18 10.52 22.70
C TRP A 431 -31.27 11.83 23.49
N ASN A 432 -30.43 12.80 23.17
CA ASN A 432 -30.44 14.13 23.80
C ASN A 432 -31.03 15.23 22.90
N LEU A 433 -31.54 14.89 21.70
CA LEU A 433 -32.14 15.87 20.78
C LEU A 433 -33.38 16.54 21.39
N LYS A 434 -34.28 15.75 21.97
CA LYS A 434 -35.43 16.23 22.74
C LYS A 434 -35.75 15.23 23.86
N PRO A 435 -35.99 15.68 25.10
CA PRO A 435 -36.22 14.79 26.24
C PRO A 435 -37.57 14.07 26.18
N ASP A 436 -38.57 14.66 25.51
CA ASP A 436 -39.90 14.07 25.34
C ASP A 436 -40.29 13.97 23.85
N ASN A 437 -40.63 12.76 23.40
CA ASN A 437 -41.08 12.47 22.05
C ASN A 437 -42.39 13.20 21.69
N LEU A 438 -43.25 13.46 22.68
CA LEU A 438 -44.52 14.16 22.47
C LEU A 438 -44.31 15.66 22.23
N GLU A 439 -43.35 16.27 22.91
CA GLU A 439 -42.94 17.65 22.64
C GLU A 439 -42.20 17.77 21.31
N ALA A 440 -41.43 16.75 20.93
CA ALA A 440 -40.81 16.67 19.61
C ALA A 440 -41.84 16.71 18.47
N CYS A 441 -42.98 16.05 18.65
CA CYS A 441 -44.07 16.02 17.69
C CYS A 441 -44.92 17.30 17.65
N LYS A 442 -44.83 18.18 18.66
CA LYS A 442 -45.55 19.47 18.70
C LYS A 442 -44.74 20.63 18.11
N GLY A 443 -43.53 20.38 17.60
CA GLY A 443 -42.69 21.43 17.02
C GLY A 443 -43.32 22.04 15.76
N PRO A 444 -43.25 23.37 15.56
CA PRO A 444 -43.79 24.04 14.38
C PRO A 444 -43.13 23.58 13.07
N GLU A 445 -41.88 23.10 13.12
CA GLU A 445 -41.17 22.53 11.96
C GLU A 445 -41.75 21.19 11.47
N ARG A 446 -42.56 20.51 12.29
CA ARG A 446 -43.30 19.30 11.88
C ARG A 446 -44.71 19.60 11.37
N ASP A 447 -45.11 20.88 11.32
CA ASP A 447 -46.30 21.27 10.56
C ASP A 447 -45.93 21.35 9.08
N PHE A 448 -46.02 20.21 8.39
CA PHE A 448 -45.71 20.09 6.96
C PHE A 448 -46.79 20.71 6.06
N LEU A 449 -47.82 21.32 6.65
CA LEU A 449 -48.98 21.83 5.93
C LEU A 449 -48.73 23.29 5.54
N PRO A 450 -48.50 23.59 4.24
CA PRO A 450 -48.21 24.96 3.84
C PRO A 450 -49.39 25.89 4.15
N SER A 451 -49.07 27.18 4.33
CA SER A 451 -50.10 28.20 4.43
C SER A 451 -50.88 28.30 3.12
N PHE A 452 -52.15 28.67 3.20
CA PHE A 452 -53.01 28.79 2.01
C PHE A 452 -52.41 29.81 1.03
N ASP A 453 -51.96 30.94 1.56
CA ASP A 453 -51.43 32.06 0.80
C ASP A 453 -50.11 31.70 0.13
N SER A 454 -49.17 31.11 0.86
CA SER A 454 -47.87 30.72 0.29
C SER A 454 -47.98 29.67 -0.81
N PHE A 455 -48.96 28.76 -0.71
CA PHE A 455 -49.10 27.67 -1.68
C PHE A 455 -49.78 28.13 -2.98
N PHE A 456 -50.75 29.05 -2.89
CA PHE A 456 -51.51 29.53 -4.04
C PHE A 456 -51.01 30.85 -4.64
N GLN A 457 -50.10 31.56 -3.99
CA GLN A 457 -49.56 32.83 -4.47
C GLN A 457 -49.01 32.73 -5.90
N GLU A 458 -48.17 31.73 -6.19
CA GLU A 458 -47.57 31.58 -7.52
C GLU A 458 -48.60 31.19 -8.58
N ALA A 459 -49.62 30.40 -8.21
CA ALA A 459 -50.72 30.07 -9.10
C ALA A 459 -51.65 31.28 -9.32
N PHE A 460 -51.77 32.19 -8.35
CA PHE A 460 -52.52 33.43 -8.46
C PHE A 460 -51.80 34.45 -9.35
N GLU A 461 -50.50 34.63 -9.18
CA GLU A 461 -49.68 35.52 -10.02
C GLU A 461 -49.72 35.09 -11.49
N GLN A 462 -49.70 33.78 -11.77
CA GLN A 462 -49.82 33.24 -13.14
C GLN A 462 -51.23 33.36 -13.76
N LEU A 463 -52.24 33.79 -12.99
CA LEU A 463 -53.59 34.04 -13.48
C LEU A 463 -53.78 35.48 -14.00
N ASP A 464 -52.80 36.37 -13.79
CA ASP A 464 -52.87 37.76 -14.21
C ASP A 464 -52.68 37.89 -15.75
N PRO A 465 -53.61 38.52 -16.49
CA PRO A 465 -53.53 38.64 -17.95
C PRO A 465 -52.30 39.38 -18.49
N GLU A 466 -51.60 40.15 -17.65
CA GLU A 466 -50.41 40.94 -18.03
C GLU A 466 -49.14 40.09 -18.24
N LEU A 467 -49.07 38.88 -17.66
CA LEU A 467 -47.88 38.04 -17.73
C LEU A 467 -47.76 37.24 -19.04
N CYS A 468 -48.79 37.24 -19.91
CA CYS A 468 -48.79 36.58 -21.22
C CYS A 468 -48.30 35.11 -21.21
N ILE A 469 -48.50 34.39 -20.10
CA ILE A 469 -48.07 32.98 -19.96
C ILE A 469 -49.03 32.09 -20.74
N GLU A 470 -48.50 31.26 -21.63
CA GLU A 470 -49.29 30.30 -22.38
C GLU A 470 -50.00 29.32 -21.46
N SER A 471 -51.25 28.99 -21.78
CA SER A 471 -52.12 28.15 -20.95
C SER A 471 -51.49 26.82 -20.52
N GLN A 472 -50.66 26.21 -21.37
CA GLN A 472 -49.98 24.94 -21.11
C GLN A 472 -48.94 24.98 -19.97
N TYR A 473 -48.38 26.16 -19.64
CA TYR A 473 -47.36 26.31 -18.61
C TYR A 473 -47.89 26.84 -17.27
N LYS A 474 -49.21 27.02 -17.13
CA LYS A 474 -49.83 27.43 -15.88
C LYS A 474 -49.75 26.29 -14.85
N LYS A 475 -49.32 26.57 -13.62
CA LYS A 475 -49.27 25.60 -12.51
C LYS A 475 -50.61 24.93 -12.22
N VAL A 476 -51.71 25.60 -12.51
CA VAL A 476 -53.07 25.06 -12.34
C VAL A 476 -53.37 23.88 -13.29
N ASN A 477 -52.61 23.74 -14.38
CA ASN A 477 -52.70 22.59 -15.30
C ASN A 477 -51.74 21.44 -14.94
N ASP A 478 -50.84 21.62 -13.97
CA ASP A 478 -50.01 20.53 -13.44
C ASP A 478 -50.86 19.62 -12.54
N GLY A 479 -50.91 18.34 -12.87
CA GLY A 479 -51.70 17.33 -12.16
C GLY A 479 -51.27 17.17 -10.69
N ASN A 480 -49.97 17.26 -10.40
CA ASN A 480 -49.45 17.13 -9.04
C ASN A 480 -49.79 18.33 -8.16
N PHE A 481 -49.66 19.54 -8.73
CA PHE A 481 -50.11 20.77 -8.08
C PHE A 481 -51.62 20.74 -7.84
N GLY A 482 -52.41 20.35 -8.83
CA GLY A 482 -53.87 20.26 -8.73
C GLY A 482 -54.33 19.30 -7.63
N TRP A 483 -53.72 18.13 -7.52
CA TRP A 483 -54.03 17.16 -6.46
C TRP A 483 -53.71 17.68 -5.05
N ARG A 484 -52.54 18.32 -4.88
CA ARG A 484 -52.14 18.93 -3.61
C ARG A 484 -53.03 20.12 -3.25
N ALA A 485 -53.37 20.95 -4.24
CA ALA A 485 -54.29 22.08 -4.12
C ALA A 485 -55.68 21.65 -3.64
N LEU A 486 -56.24 20.59 -4.23
CA LEU A 486 -57.55 20.06 -3.83
C LEU A 486 -57.56 19.59 -2.37
N ARG A 487 -56.54 18.83 -1.93
CA ARG A 487 -56.44 18.37 -0.53
C ARG A 487 -56.34 19.55 0.45
N LEU A 488 -55.61 20.59 0.07
CA LEU A 488 -55.45 21.78 0.90
C LEU A 488 -56.74 22.61 0.94
N LEU A 489 -57.42 22.78 -0.21
CA LEU A 489 -58.72 23.44 -0.32
C LEU A 489 -59.81 22.72 0.47
N ALA A 490 -59.88 21.39 0.40
CA ALA A 490 -60.87 20.60 1.13
C ALA A 490 -60.77 20.76 2.66
N ARG A 491 -59.58 21.07 3.18
CA ARG A 491 -59.32 21.18 4.62
C ARG A 491 -59.38 22.63 5.13
N LYS A 492 -58.97 23.62 4.34
CA LYS A 492 -58.90 25.04 4.74
C LYS A 492 -59.99 25.92 4.14
N SER A 493 -60.55 25.58 2.97
CA SER A 493 -61.56 26.41 2.31
C SER A 493 -62.98 25.98 2.68
N PRO A 494 -63.78 26.83 3.34
CA PRO A 494 -65.19 26.55 3.62
C PRO A 494 -66.04 26.49 2.33
N HIS A 495 -65.51 26.96 1.21
CA HIS A 495 -66.21 27.04 -0.07
C HIS A 495 -65.98 25.83 -0.97
N PHE A 496 -65.10 24.91 -0.59
CA PHE A 496 -64.80 23.70 -1.37
C PHE A 496 -66.05 22.84 -1.62
N PHE A 497 -66.88 22.64 -0.59
CA PHE A 497 -68.09 21.82 -0.69
C PHE A 497 -69.35 22.58 -1.13
N ALA A 498 -69.26 23.90 -1.33
CA ALA A 498 -70.40 24.73 -1.69
C ALA A 498 -70.84 24.56 -3.16
N GLN A 499 -69.98 23.98 -4.02
CA GLN A 499 -70.22 23.83 -5.46
C GLN A 499 -70.65 22.40 -5.86
N SER A 500 -71.22 21.63 -4.92
CA SER A 500 -71.42 20.17 -5.00
C SER A 500 -72.47 19.66 -6.00
N ASN A 501 -73.23 20.53 -6.68
CA ASN A 501 -74.31 20.10 -7.59
C ASN A 501 -74.04 20.27 -9.09
N ASN A 502 -72.89 20.81 -9.52
CA ASN A 502 -72.53 20.90 -10.94
C ASN A 502 -71.30 20.01 -11.24
N PRO A 503 -71.34 19.17 -12.28
CA PRO A 503 -70.17 18.37 -12.67
C PRO A 503 -69.02 19.31 -13.08
N ILE A 504 -67.86 19.15 -12.45
CA ILE A 504 -66.65 19.89 -12.79
C ILE A 504 -66.09 19.31 -14.08
N HIS A 505 -66.12 20.07 -15.18
CA HIS A 505 -65.67 19.59 -16.49
C HIS A 505 -64.14 19.57 -16.65
N LYS A 506 -63.40 20.47 -15.97
CA LYS A 506 -61.93 20.46 -15.91
C LYS A 506 -61.40 20.93 -14.55
N LEU A 507 -60.43 20.21 -14.00
CA LEU A 507 -59.82 20.51 -12.70
C LEU A 507 -59.16 21.89 -12.67
N SER A 508 -58.50 22.28 -13.76
CA SER A 508 -57.83 23.56 -13.85
C SER A 508 -58.81 24.74 -13.74
N GLU A 509 -59.92 24.70 -14.47
CA GLU A 509 -60.97 25.72 -14.42
C GLU A 509 -61.61 25.82 -13.02
N TYR A 510 -61.77 24.71 -12.31
CA TYR A 510 -62.26 24.70 -10.93
C TYR A 510 -61.27 25.36 -9.97
N LEU A 511 -59.98 25.05 -10.08
CA LEU A 511 -58.92 25.64 -9.26
C LEU A 511 -58.77 27.13 -9.55
N GLU A 512 -58.81 27.58 -10.82
CA GLU A 512 -58.79 29.02 -11.16
C GLU A 512 -59.97 29.77 -10.52
N ASN A 513 -61.17 29.20 -10.58
CA ASN A 513 -62.37 29.80 -10.00
C ASN A 513 -62.33 29.82 -8.46
N MET A 514 -61.81 28.77 -7.84
CA MET A 514 -61.67 28.70 -6.38
C MET A 514 -60.60 29.67 -5.89
N ILE A 515 -59.43 29.73 -6.53
CA ILE A 515 -58.34 30.66 -6.21
C ILE A 515 -58.82 32.12 -6.31
N LYS A 516 -59.56 32.46 -7.39
CA LYS A 516 -60.17 33.79 -7.54
C LYS A 516 -61.18 34.11 -6.43
N LYS A 517 -62.03 33.15 -6.03
CA LYS A 517 -63.05 33.38 -4.99
C LYS A 517 -62.45 33.52 -3.58
N THR A 518 -61.37 32.80 -3.28
CA THR A 518 -60.74 32.81 -1.95
C THR A 518 -59.80 34.00 -1.75
N MET A 519 -58.94 34.33 -2.73
CA MET A 519 -58.00 35.45 -2.63
C MET A 519 -58.68 36.84 -2.74
N SER A 520 -59.83 36.94 -3.44
CA SER A 520 -60.50 38.25 -3.62
C SER A 520 -61.23 38.76 -2.37
N LYS A 521 -61.50 37.91 -1.36
CA LYS A 521 -62.29 38.28 -0.18
C LYS A 521 -61.46 38.64 1.06
N GLU A 522 -60.16 38.36 1.08
CA GLU A 522 -59.31 38.68 2.25
C GLU A 522 -58.85 40.15 2.32
N LYS A 523 -59.18 40.98 1.31
CA LYS A 523 -58.94 42.44 1.36
C LYS A 523 -60.16 43.22 1.90
N ILE A 524 -60.52 43.03 3.17
CA ILE A 524 -61.32 44.01 3.93
C ILE A 524 -60.69 44.15 5.34
N PRO A 525 -60.32 45.37 5.79
CA PRO A 525 -59.54 45.56 7.03
C PRO A 525 -60.44 45.75 8.26
N ILE A 526 -60.09 45.14 9.39
CA ILE A 526 -60.62 45.54 10.71
C ILE A 526 -59.46 45.88 11.64
N ASN A 527 -59.41 47.17 11.97
CA ASN A 527 -58.57 47.83 12.94
C ASN A 527 -58.90 47.41 14.38
N GLN A 528 -57.84 47.35 15.20
CA GLN A 528 -57.73 47.74 16.62
C GLN A 528 -58.55 47.00 17.70
N GLY A 529 -57.83 46.50 18.72
CA GLY A 529 -58.25 46.64 20.13
C GLY A 529 -58.19 45.39 21.03
N SER A 530 -57.15 45.33 21.88
CA SER A 530 -57.11 44.84 23.27
C SER A 530 -57.55 43.41 23.66
N ASP A 531 -56.55 42.65 24.15
CA ASP A 531 -56.46 41.91 25.42
C ASP A 531 -57.55 40.93 25.92
N LYS A 532 -57.02 39.75 26.32
CA LYS A 532 -57.44 38.76 27.35
C LYS A 532 -58.35 37.58 26.98
N HIS A 533 -57.74 36.39 27.18
CA HIS A 533 -58.24 35.10 27.68
C HIS A 533 -59.76 34.83 27.73
N VAL A 534 -60.15 33.61 27.31
CA VAL A 534 -60.85 32.57 28.10
C VAL A 534 -61.36 31.47 27.14
N SER A 535 -60.87 30.24 27.29
CA SER A 535 -61.61 28.99 26.97
C SER A 535 -62.52 28.65 28.18
N PRO A 536 -63.41 27.62 28.22
CA PRO A 536 -63.93 26.70 27.20
C PRO A 536 -65.45 26.35 27.38
N ASN A 537 -65.93 25.33 26.64
CA ASN A 537 -67.03 24.37 26.91
C ASN A 537 -68.50 24.69 26.55
N LYS A 538 -69.08 23.86 25.66
CA LYS A 538 -70.14 22.83 25.96
C LYS A 538 -70.65 22.22 24.64
N GLU A 539 -70.43 20.92 24.37
CA GLU A 539 -71.19 19.71 24.78
C GLU A 539 -72.25 19.25 23.75
N PHE A 540 -72.54 17.93 23.82
CA PHE A 540 -73.64 17.13 23.24
C PHE A 540 -73.41 16.53 21.84
N LYS A 541 -73.69 15.24 21.58
CA LYS A 541 -73.91 14.01 22.37
C LYS A 541 -73.90 12.84 21.35
N LYS A 542 -73.55 11.64 21.82
CA LYS A 542 -73.56 10.35 21.10
C LYS A 542 -74.97 9.77 20.89
N GLU A 543 -75.14 9.02 19.79
CA GLU A 543 -75.96 7.79 19.62
C GLU A 543 -75.14 6.88 18.66
N SER A 544 -74.53 5.74 19.08
CA SER A 544 -75.04 4.35 19.26
C SER A 544 -75.70 3.78 17.99
N VAL A 545 -75.30 2.63 17.41
CA VAL A 545 -75.39 1.21 17.86
C VAL A 545 -74.50 0.36 16.91
N ILE A 546 -73.42 -0.31 17.31
CA ILE A 546 -73.18 -1.73 17.73
C ILE A 546 -73.78 -2.84 16.83
N GLU A 547 -72.91 -3.63 16.19
CA GLU A 547 -72.76 -5.13 16.25
C GLU A 547 -71.70 -5.55 15.18
N SER A 548 -70.50 -6.03 15.56
CA SER A 548 -70.06 -7.46 15.66
C SER A 548 -70.28 -8.25 14.36
N GLU A 549 -69.34 -8.97 13.74
CA GLU A 549 -68.32 -9.92 14.19
C GLU A 549 -67.45 -10.28 12.95
N GLU A 550 -66.12 -10.32 13.05
CA GLU A 550 -65.24 -11.52 12.97
C GLU A 550 -64.67 -11.94 11.58
N VAL A 551 -63.33 -11.96 11.55
CA VAL A 551 -62.44 -13.05 11.06
C VAL A 551 -62.28 -13.28 9.53
N ASP A 552 -61.18 -12.72 9.02
CA ASP A 552 -59.97 -13.41 8.49
C ASP A 552 -59.92 -14.04 7.07
N ILE A 553 -58.70 -13.94 6.51
CA ILE A 553 -58.06 -14.79 5.49
C ILE A 553 -58.23 -14.46 3.97
N SER A 554 -57.11 -13.94 3.46
CA SER A 554 -56.37 -14.28 2.23
C SER A 554 -56.88 -13.96 0.81
N GLU A 555 -55.90 -13.40 0.07
CA GLU A 555 -55.48 -13.72 -1.31
C GLU A 555 -56.19 -13.11 -2.53
N GLY A 556 -55.36 -12.75 -3.52
CA GLY A 556 -55.74 -12.40 -4.88
C GLY A 556 -55.23 -11.01 -5.29
N ILE A 557 -53.94 -10.82 -5.55
CA ILE A 557 -53.31 -10.97 -6.89
C ILE A 557 -53.99 -10.08 -7.95
N GLN A 558 -53.29 -9.04 -8.41
CA GLN A 558 -52.89 -8.95 -9.82
C GLN A 558 -51.86 -7.85 -10.04
N ASP A 559 -50.78 -8.30 -10.69
CA ASP A 559 -49.63 -7.58 -11.20
C ASP A 559 -50.02 -6.46 -12.17
N GLU A 560 -49.21 -5.39 -12.21
CA GLU A 560 -48.44 -5.07 -13.42
C GLU A 560 -47.35 -4.03 -13.12
N ASN A 561 -46.20 -4.32 -13.75
CA ASN A 561 -44.91 -3.65 -13.73
C ASN A 561 -44.95 -2.15 -14.08
N GLU A 562 -43.98 -1.38 -13.56
CA GLU A 562 -42.83 -0.94 -14.36
C GLU A 562 -41.82 -0.09 -13.54
N ASN A 563 -40.56 -0.54 -13.61
CA ASN A 563 -39.31 0.24 -13.70
C ASN A 563 -38.88 1.15 -12.53
N GLU A 564 -37.87 0.67 -11.78
CA GLU A 564 -36.55 1.33 -11.70
C GLU A 564 -35.49 0.37 -11.13
N ASN A 565 -34.47 0.08 -11.95
CA ASN A 565 -33.42 -0.90 -11.70
C ASN A 565 -32.35 -0.36 -10.72
N ASN A 566 -32.27 -0.94 -9.53
CA ASN A 566 -31.03 -1.03 -8.75
C ASN A 566 -30.74 -2.52 -8.52
N ILE A 567 -29.79 -3.06 -9.27
CA ILE A 567 -29.32 -4.44 -9.10
C ILE A 567 -28.33 -4.43 -7.93
N GLU A 568 -28.83 -4.76 -6.73
CA GLU A 568 -27.98 -5.27 -5.65
C GLU A 568 -27.51 -6.68 -6.05
N VAL A 569 -26.19 -6.85 -6.12
CA VAL A 569 -25.56 -8.15 -6.35
C VAL A 569 -25.72 -8.97 -5.07
N GLU A 570 -26.54 -10.03 -5.11
CA GLU A 570 -26.62 -11.01 -4.03
C GLU A 570 -25.27 -11.74 -3.89
N ASP A 571 -24.57 -11.47 -2.77
CA ASP A 571 -23.37 -12.19 -2.35
C ASP A 571 -23.68 -13.67 -2.08
N LYS A 572 -23.25 -14.56 -2.99
CA LYS A 572 -23.33 -16.02 -2.84
C LYS A 572 -22.40 -16.62 -1.76
N ASN A 573 -21.75 -15.79 -0.95
CA ASN A 573 -20.68 -16.20 -0.01
C ASN A 573 -21.05 -16.12 1.48
N LYS A 574 -22.32 -15.90 1.86
CA LYS A 574 -22.73 -15.89 3.27
C LYS A 574 -23.28 -17.24 3.71
N ILE A 575 -22.71 -17.82 4.77
CA ILE A 575 -23.22 -19.05 5.40
C ILE A 575 -24.61 -18.73 6.01
N PRO A 576 -25.67 -19.46 5.65
CA PRO A 576 -26.99 -19.26 6.23
C PRO A 576 -26.98 -19.49 7.74
N LYS A 577 -27.67 -18.64 8.51
CA LYS A 577 -27.78 -18.75 9.98
C LYS A 577 -28.27 -20.14 10.44
N GLN A 578 -29.13 -20.78 9.66
CA GLN A 578 -29.63 -22.13 9.92
C GLN A 578 -28.52 -23.21 9.89
N ILE A 579 -27.50 -23.04 9.05
CA ILE A 579 -26.35 -23.95 8.99
C ILE A 579 -25.40 -23.68 10.16
N ILE A 580 -25.25 -22.42 10.57
CA ILE A 580 -24.44 -22.03 11.73
C ILE A 580 -24.98 -22.68 13.02
N ASP A 581 -26.31 -22.68 13.21
CA ASP A 581 -26.94 -23.31 14.37
C ASP A 581 -26.73 -24.84 14.39
N GLN A 582 -26.75 -25.49 13.22
CA GLN A 582 -26.49 -26.94 13.09
C GLN A 582 -25.03 -27.30 13.35
N VAL A 583 -24.11 -26.48 12.86
CA VAL A 583 -22.66 -26.64 13.09
C VAL A 583 -22.33 -26.40 14.56
N ALA A 584 -22.90 -25.37 15.18
CA ALA A 584 -22.74 -25.08 16.61
C ALA A 584 -23.28 -26.23 17.49
N ALA A 585 -24.40 -26.85 17.11
CA ALA A 585 -24.94 -28.02 17.79
C ALA A 585 -23.98 -29.24 17.72
N ALA A 586 -23.28 -29.41 16.60
CA ALA A 586 -22.30 -30.49 16.41
C ALA A 586 -20.96 -30.24 17.14
N ILE A 587 -20.58 -28.98 17.37
CA ILE A 587 -19.35 -28.61 18.10
C ILE A 587 -19.52 -28.78 19.62
N GLY A 588 -20.68 -28.40 20.15
CA GLY A 588 -21.05 -28.58 21.56
C GLY A 588 -19.99 -28.08 22.55
N GLU A 589 -19.56 -28.94 23.48
CA GLU A 589 -18.62 -28.59 24.58
C GLU A 589 -17.18 -28.28 24.11
N LYS A 590 -16.83 -28.61 22.86
CA LYS A 590 -15.46 -28.44 22.31
C LYS A 590 -15.22 -27.06 21.68
N TRP A 591 -16.13 -26.11 21.86
CA TRP A 591 -16.02 -24.75 21.30
C TRP A 591 -14.76 -23.99 21.74
N ASN A 592 -14.23 -24.25 22.95
CA ASN A 592 -13.00 -23.61 23.43
C ASN A 592 -11.77 -23.93 22.55
N ILE A 593 -11.67 -25.17 22.06
CA ILE A 593 -10.56 -25.62 21.21
C ILE A 593 -10.67 -24.98 19.82
N LEU A 594 -11.90 -24.83 19.32
CA LEU A 594 -12.17 -24.13 18.08
C LEU A 594 -11.81 -22.64 18.19
N ALA A 595 -12.14 -22.00 19.31
CA ALA A 595 -11.82 -20.59 19.56
C ALA A 595 -10.31 -20.31 19.52
N GLU A 596 -9.50 -21.14 20.18
CA GLU A 596 -8.03 -21.01 20.17
C GLU A 596 -7.46 -21.16 18.74
N LYS A 597 -8.02 -22.07 17.94
CA LYS A 597 -7.58 -22.31 16.55
C LYS A 597 -8.06 -21.24 15.57
N LEU A 598 -9.20 -20.59 15.83
CA LEU A 598 -9.70 -19.45 15.07
C LEU A 598 -8.96 -18.14 15.42
N GLY A 599 -8.02 -18.17 16.39
CA GLY A 599 -7.14 -17.05 16.72
C GLY A 599 -7.68 -16.11 17.80
N TYR A 600 -8.76 -16.48 18.49
CA TYR A 600 -9.29 -15.70 19.61
C TYR A 600 -8.32 -15.69 20.79
N GLN A 601 -8.15 -14.53 21.41
CA GLN A 601 -7.30 -14.35 22.58
C GLN A 601 -7.94 -14.99 23.83
N PRO A 602 -7.15 -15.42 24.82
CA PRO A 602 -7.67 -16.04 26.05
C PRO A 602 -8.69 -15.14 26.79
N ASP A 603 -8.50 -13.83 26.75
CA ASP A 603 -9.41 -12.84 27.36
C ASP A 603 -10.78 -12.80 26.66
N GLU A 604 -10.83 -13.06 25.35
CA GLU A 604 -12.07 -13.11 24.55
C GLU A 604 -12.83 -14.41 24.79
N ILE A 605 -12.12 -15.52 24.94
CA ILE A 605 -12.70 -16.82 25.31
C ILE A 605 -13.32 -16.74 26.72
N GLU A 606 -12.67 -16.04 27.65
CA GLU A 606 -13.20 -15.80 28.99
C GLU A 606 -14.42 -14.86 28.97
N PHE A 607 -14.41 -13.84 28.12
CA PHE A 607 -15.57 -12.96 27.89
C PHE A 607 -16.80 -13.74 27.37
N VAL A 608 -16.64 -14.64 26.40
CA VAL A 608 -17.73 -15.48 25.88
C VAL A 608 -18.32 -16.38 27.00
N LYS A 609 -17.48 -16.90 27.91
CA LYS A 609 -17.94 -17.66 29.09
C LYS A 609 -18.78 -16.82 30.06
N THR A 610 -18.51 -15.52 30.17
CA THR A 610 -19.26 -14.64 31.06
C THR A 610 -20.62 -14.21 30.50
N ILE A 611 -20.77 -14.18 29.18
CA ILE A 611 -21.99 -13.69 28.51
C ILE A 611 -23.03 -14.80 28.30
N LYS A 612 -22.57 -16.00 27.90
CA LYS A 612 -23.46 -17.11 27.54
C LYS A 612 -23.22 -18.28 28.49
N THR A 613 -24.29 -18.86 29.02
CA THR A 613 -24.23 -19.91 30.06
C THR A 613 -24.28 -21.34 29.50
N THR A 614 -24.81 -21.53 28.29
CA THR A 614 -24.90 -22.82 27.60
C THR A 614 -23.79 -22.98 26.56
N PRO A 615 -23.14 -24.17 26.44
CA PRO A 615 -22.08 -24.42 25.45
C PRO A 615 -22.53 -24.22 24.00
N LEU A 616 -23.80 -24.48 23.71
CA LEU A 616 -24.41 -24.27 22.39
C LEU A 616 -24.45 -22.78 22.03
N ASP A 617 -24.95 -21.94 22.94
CA ASP A 617 -25.02 -20.49 22.74
C ASP A 617 -23.63 -19.84 22.63
N GLN A 618 -22.63 -20.40 23.34
CA GLN A 618 -21.23 -19.99 23.26
C GLN A 618 -20.65 -20.28 21.86
N ALA A 619 -20.94 -21.47 21.30
CA ALA A 619 -20.49 -21.87 19.97
C ALA A 619 -21.18 -21.07 18.85
N THR A 620 -22.50 -20.84 18.93
CA THR A 620 -23.22 -20.00 17.95
C THR A 620 -22.72 -18.57 17.97
N TYR A 621 -22.55 -17.97 19.16
CA TYR A 621 -22.09 -16.59 19.27
C TYR A 621 -20.68 -16.43 18.68
N LEU A 622 -19.79 -17.40 18.93
CA LEU A 622 -18.43 -17.37 18.39
C LEU A 622 -18.41 -17.49 16.86
N LEU A 623 -19.25 -18.36 16.30
CA LEU A 623 -19.36 -18.51 14.84
C LEU A 623 -20.03 -17.30 14.18
N GLU A 624 -21.03 -16.67 14.82
CA GLU A 624 -21.63 -15.42 14.34
C GLU A 624 -20.60 -14.29 14.30
N VAL A 625 -19.84 -14.11 15.39
CA VAL A 625 -18.75 -13.11 15.44
C VAL A 625 -17.69 -13.42 14.40
N TRP A 626 -17.31 -14.68 14.19
CA TRP A 626 -16.35 -15.05 13.16
C TRP A 626 -16.84 -14.74 11.73
N VAL A 627 -18.12 -14.96 11.45
CA VAL A 627 -18.73 -14.63 10.15
C VAL A 627 -18.82 -13.11 9.95
N GLU A 628 -18.97 -12.33 11.02
CA GLU A 628 -19.00 -10.86 10.97
C GLU A 628 -17.60 -10.22 10.87
N ASP A 629 -16.60 -10.77 11.55
CA ASP A 629 -15.25 -10.21 11.65
C ASP A 629 -14.27 -10.69 10.55
N ALA A 630 -14.52 -11.85 9.92
CA ALA A 630 -13.62 -12.36 8.89
C ALA A 630 -13.76 -11.58 7.57
N GLU A 631 -12.63 -11.09 7.02
CA GLU A 631 -12.58 -10.33 5.75
C GLU A 631 -13.12 -11.12 4.53
N ASN A 632 -13.27 -12.45 4.63
CA ASN A 632 -13.96 -13.33 3.67
C ASN A 632 -14.27 -14.70 4.33
N PRO A 633 -15.47 -14.91 4.92
CA PRO A 633 -15.81 -16.17 5.60
C PRO A 633 -16.14 -17.26 4.58
N LYS A 634 -15.13 -17.89 3.98
CA LYS A 634 -15.35 -19.06 3.11
C LYS A 634 -15.66 -20.30 3.97
N PRO A 635 -16.71 -21.09 3.63
CA PRO A 635 -17.02 -22.33 4.34
C PRO A 635 -15.86 -23.35 4.27
N GLU A 636 -15.06 -23.31 3.21
CA GLU A 636 -13.87 -24.14 2.99
C GLU A 636 -12.80 -23.97 4.10
N ASN A 637 -12.60 -22.73 4.58
CA ASN A 637 -11.65 -22.46 5.65
C ASN A 637 -12.12 -23.03 6.99
N LEU A 638 -13.42 -22.91 7.26
CA LEU A 638 -14.02 -23.47 8.48
C LEU A 638 -14.00 -25.01 8.44
N ILE A 639 -14.23 -25.62 7.27
CA ILE A 639 -14.13 -27.07 7.06
C ILE A 639 -12.71 -27.57 7.37
N TYR A 640 -11.67 -26.92 6.82
CA TYR A 640 -10.27 -27.32 7.06
C TYR A 640 -9.92 -27.30 8.56
N ILE A 641 -10.33 -26.24 9.27
CA ILE A 641 -10.07 -26.09 10.70
C ILE A 641 -10.84 -27.15 11.51
N LEU A 642 -12.10 -27.44 11.15
CA LEU A 642 -12.90 -28.47 11.82
C LEU A 642 -12.34 -29.89 11.58
N GLU A 643 -11.79 -30.17 10.40
CA GLU A 643 -11.10 -31.43 10.10
C GLU A 643 -9.80 -31.59 10.90
N GLU A 644 -9.02 -30.51 11.04
CA GLU A 644 -7.79 -30.51 11.85
C GLU A 644 -8.07 -30.80 13.35
N ILE A 645 -9.22 -30.34 13.86
CA ILE A 645 -9.66 -30.53 15.26
C ILE A 645 -10.39 -31.88 15.45
N GLN A 646 -10.50 -32.72 14.40
CA GLN A 646 -11.23 -34.00 14.39
C GLN A 646 -12.74 -33.87 14.68
N LEU A 647 -13.34 -32.71 14.37
CA LEU A 647 -14.79 -32.47 14.44
C LEU A 647 -15.46 -32.79 13.08
N ILE A 648 -15.35 -34.06 12.68
CA ILE A 648 -15.75 -34.54 11.35
C ILE A 648 -17.27 -34.40 11.11
N GLU A 649 -18.09 -34.53 12.16
CA GLU A 649 -19.54 -34.35 12.08
C GLU A 649 -19.92 -32.89 11.71
N ALA A 650 -19.27 -31.91 12.33
CA ALA A 650 -19.47 -30.49 12.03
C ALA A 650 -18.94 -30.11 10.63
N ALA A 651 -17.81 -30.69 10.21
CA ALA A 651 -17.26 -30.49 8.87
C ALA A 651 -18.16 -31.09 7.78
N ASN A 652 -18.80 -32.23 8.03
CA ASN A 652 -19.72 -32.86 7.07
C ASN A 652 -21.02 -32.07 6.88
N ILE A 653 -21.50 -31.37 7.91
CA ILE A 653 -22.68 -30.47 7.82
C ILE A 653 -22.38 -29.25 6.92
N LEU A 654 -21.15 -28.75 6.92
CA LEU A 654 -20.72 -27.65 6.04
C LEU A 654 -20.44 -28.11 4.59
N LYS A 655 -20.25 -29.42 4.37
CA LYS A 655 -20.04 -30.03 3.05
C LYS A 655 -21.35 -30.46 2.36
N SER A 656 -22.44 -30.61 3.10
CA SER A 656 -23.78 -30.93 2.56
C SER A 656 -24.49 -29.67 2.09
#